data_AF-A0AAP9H8Q1-F1
#
_entry.id   AF-A0AAP9H8Q1-F1
#
_cell.length_a   1.000
_cell.length_b   1.000
_cell.length_c   1.000
_cell.angle_alpha   90.00
_cell.angle_beta   90.00
_cell.angle_gamma   90.00
#
_symmetry.space_group_name_H-M   'P 1'
#
loop_
_entity.id
_entity.type
_entity.pdbx_description
1 polymer ?
#
loop_
_entity_poly.entity_id
_entity_poly.type
_entity_poly.pdbx_seq_one_letter_code
_entity_poly.pdbx_strand_id
1 'polypeptide(L)'
;MVTTALPTPTRTLRLSGQNTEQKRAELLDYFLQTWTLYESLFDCLADERAWFNKAISLRHPLIFYFGHTATFYINKLMAGRYLDHRVDDRIEAMMAIGVDEMSWDDLDDSHYAWPTVAEVRDYRGKVKTLVSEFIQTMPLELPIDWDSPAWVILMGIEHERIHLETSSVLMRQLPIEWVQPQAHWPICPQARHDRHNVPANALIAMPGGRVQQGKTDDTYGWDNEYGSQLTELKPFKASKMLVSNAEYFNFVAAGGYQERRWWDDEGWGWRAFAEADMPTFWVGDIQQPDQLKLRLMTEEVAMPWDWPAEVNQLEAAAFCRWLTEETGKAIQLPCEAEWMQLREFVSGDQPDWINAPGNINLAYWASSCPVDHFAQGEFFDIVGNVWQWTTTPTNGFEGFKVHPLYDDFSTPTFDGKHALIKGGSWISTGNEALKSSRYAFRRHFFQHAGFRYVVSSHQETMTLNPYETDSMVSQYLDFQYGPRYFGVPNYAENLVSLLLPHCTNRGQALDIGCATGRASFELARHFAQVVGMDYSARFIDVALQLTSGEDFRYVVPEEGELVEYRQVRLKEFDLGDEQAQRIHFVQGDACNLKQQPDRYDLVLASNLLDRLRQPKRFLQDITPMIRSGGVLVLSSPYTWLEEFTPKENWLGGVRENGEALTTRQTLQRLLRDAFDEIAAPQDVPFVIRETSRKFQHTLAQVTLWRKR
;
A
#
# COMPACT_ATOMS: atom_id res chain seq x y z
N MET A 1 -22.38 38.76 8.62
CA MET A 1 -23.20 37.86 9.45
C MET A 1 -22.37 36.61 9.64
N VAL A 2 -21.84 36.39 10.84
CA VAL A 2 -21.00 35.22 11.13
C VAL A 2 -21.94 34.04 11.31
N THR A 3 -21.97 33.13 10.33
CA THR A 3 -22.76 31.90 10.40
C THR A 3 -22.16 31.01 11.47
N THR A 4 -22.90 30.78 12.56
CA THR A 4 -22.52 29.97 13.73
C THR A 4 -22.78 28.47 13.53
N ALA A 5 -22.83 28.00 12.29
CA ALA A 5 -23.19 26.63 11.95
C ALA A 5 -22.16 26.06 10.96
N LEU A 6 -21.95 24.73 11.02
CA LEU A 6 -21.25 24.00 9.98
C LEU A 6 -21.83 24.38 8.60
N PRO A 7 -21.00 24.40 7.54
CA PRO A 7 -21.54 24.53 6.19
C PRO A 7 -22.55 23.41 5.94
N THR A 8 -23.57 23.71 5.13
CA THR A 8 -24.58 22.71 4.76
C THR A 8 -23.88 21.43 4.28
N PRO A 9 -24.20 20.26 4.85
CA PRO A 9 -23.53 19.02 4.49
C PRO A 9 -23.65 18.74 3.00
N THR A 10 -22.53 18.42 2.36
CA THR A 10 -22.49 18.06 0.94
C THR A 10 -23.22 16.75 0.71
N ARG A 11 -23.86 16.58 -0.45
CA ARG A 11 -24.48 15.30 -0.85
C ARG A 11 -23.66 14.65 -1.95
N THR A 12 -23.30 13.38 -1.75
CA THR A 12 -22.54 12.62 -2.73
C THR A 12 -23.34 12.54 -4.02
N LEU A 13 -22.68 12.85 -5.14
CA LEU A 13 -23.36 12.94 -6.42
C LEU A 13 -23.69 11.55 -6.97
N ARG A 14 -24.86 11.47 -7.60
CA ARG A 14 -25.20 10.36 -8.50
C ARG A 14 -24.44 10.55 -9.81
N LEU A 15 -23.83 9.49 -10.32
CA LEU A 15 -23.16 9.43 -11.61
C LEU A 15 -24.17 9.47 -12.76
N SER A 16 -25.40 9.03 -12.51
CA SER A 16 -26.51 9.09 -13.45
C SER A 16 -27.19 10.47 -13.51
N GLY A 17 -27.93 10.72 -14.58
CA GLY A 17 -28.74 11.94 -14.76
C GLY A 17 -29.35 12.03 -16.16
N GLN A 18 -30.22 13.01 -16.37
CA GLN A 18 -30.91 13.23 -17.66
C GLN A 18 -30.45 14.50 -18.40
N ASN A 19 -29.66 15.35 -17.76
CA ASN A 19 -29.23 16.64 -18.29
C ASN A 19 -27.77 16.89 -17.92
N THR A 20 -26.92 17.00 -18.94
CA THR A 20 -25.47 17.23 -18.80
C THR A 20 -25.15 18.60 -18.22
N GLU A 21 -25.86 19.66 -18.60
CA GLU A 21 -25.65 21.01 -18.07
C GLU A 21 -26.03 21.10 -16.59
N GLN A 22 -27.11 20.43 -16.19
CA GLN A 22 -27.43 20.28 -14.77
C GLN A 22 -26.33 19.50 -14.04
N LYS A 23 -25.83 18.40 -14.62
CA LYS A 23 -24.76 17.62 -13.99
C LYS A 23 -23.46 18.42 -13.85
N ARG A 24 -23.11 19.27 -14.81
CA ARG A 24 -21.97 20.20 -14.67
C ARG A 24 -22.14 21.15 -13.49
N ALA A 25 -23.33 21.72 -13.33
CA ALA A 25 -23.62 22.61 -12.23
C ALA A 25 -23.51 21.89 -10.87
N GLU A 26 -24.02 20.65 -10.79
CA GLU A 26 -23.89 19.79 -9.61
C GLU A 26 -22.41 19.46 -9.30
N LEU A 27 -21.62 19.07 -10.31
CA LEU A 27 -20.18 18.81 -10.17
C LEU A 27 -19.41 20.03 -9.70
N LEU A 28 -19.70 21.20 -10.29
CA LEU A 28 -19.04 22.46 -9.93
C LEU A 28 -19.37 22.88 -8.49
N ASP A 29 -20.64 22.78 -8.08
CA ASP A 29 -21.05 23.09 -6.72
C ASP A 29 -20.39 22.12 -5.71
N TYR A 30 -20.36 20.82 -6.03
CA TYR A 30 -19.70 19.81 -5.20
C TYR A 30 -18.19 20.06 -5.08
N PHE A 31 -17.52 20.44 -6.16
CA PHE A 31 -16.12 20.87 -6.15
C PHE A 31 -15.90 22.10 -5.26
N LEU A 32 -16.67 23.17 -5.47
CA LEU A 32 -16.50 24.43 -4.74
C LEU A 32 -16.81 24.29 -3.25
N GLN A 33 -17.80 23.47 -2.89
CA GLN A 33 -18.11 23.16 -1.49
C GLN A 33 -16.97 22.40 -0.82
N THR A 34 -16.42 21.38 -1.50
CA THR A 34 -15.26 20.61 -1.01
C THR A 34 -14.05 21.51 -0.80
N TRP A 35 -13.72 22.31 -1.81
CA TRP A 35 -12.60 23.23 -1.76
C TRP A 35 -12.70 24.22 -0.60
N THR A 36 -13.90 24.79 -0.40
CA THR A 36 -14.15 25.78 0.65
C THR A 36 -14.09 25.14 2.04
N LEU A 37 -14.65 23.94 2.19
CA LEU A 37 -14.61 23.18 3.44
C LEU A 37 -13.18 22.77 3.81
N TYR A 38 -12.37 22.33 2.83
CA TYR A 38 -10.98 21.98 3.06
C TYR A 38 -10.15 23.19 3.48
N GLU A 39 -10.31 24.34 2.82
CA GLU A 39 -9.59 25.56 3.21
C GLU A 39 -9.99 26.06 4.60
N SER A 40 -11.27 25.97 4.99
CA SER A 40 -11.72 26.43 6.31
C SER A 40 -11.18 25.59 7.47
N LEU A 41 -10.75 24.35 7.23
CA LEU A 41 -10.07 23.55 8.25
C LEU A 41 -8.78 24.26 8.73
N PHE A 42 -8.06 24.93 7.83
CA PHE A 42 -6.80 25.60 8.15
C PHE A 42 -6.96 26.93 8.89
N ASP A 43 -8.20 27.44 9.03
CA ASP A 43 -8.49 28.56 9.94
C ASP A 43 -8.30 28.17 11.41
N CYS A 44 -8.30 26.86 11.71
CA CYS A 44 -8.03 26.33 13.04
C CYS A 44 -6.56 26.44 13.45
N LEU A 45 -5.64 26.82 12.56
CA LEU A 45 -4.23 27.02 12.90
C LEU A 45 -4.02 28.41 13.51
N ALA A 46 -3.45 28.44 14.71
CA ALA A 46 -3.21 29.67 15.49
C ALA A 46 -1.77 30.20 15.37
N ASP A 47 -0.84 29.35 14.93
CA ASP A 47 0.59 29.66 14.87
C ASP A 47 1.19 29.25 13.51
N GLU A 48 2.13 30.05 12.98
CA GLU A 48 2.79 29.76 11.70
C GLU A 48 3.58 28.44 11.76
N ARG A 49 4.13 28.08 12.92
CA ARG A 49 4.86 26.82 13.12
C ARG A 49 3.99 25.59 12.84
N ALA A 50 2.68 25.68 13.05
CA ALA A 50 1.73 24.60 12.77
C ALA A 50 1.77 24.14 11.31
N TRP A 51 2.08 25.06 10.38
CA TRP A 51 2.11 24.76 8.95
C TRP A 51 3.31 23.92 8.54
N PHE A 52 4.46 24.15 9.17
CA PHE A 52 5.75 23.65 8.69
C PHE A 52 6.36 22.55 9.57
N ASN A 53 5.84 22.35 10.78
CA ASN A 53 6.27 21.25 11.64
C ASN A 53 5.47 19.99 11.34
N LYS A 54 6.18 18.86 11.28
CA LYS A 54 5.55 17.55 11.23
C LYS A 54 4.83 17.30 12.55
N ALA A 55 3.54 16.92 12.49
CA ALA A 55 2.79 16.53 13.68
C ALA A 55 3.31 15.20 14.26
N ILE A 56 3.75 14.29 13.38
CA ILE A 56 4.43 13.04 13.71
C ILE A 56 5.52 12.75 12.67
N SER A 57 6.53 11.95 13.02
CA SER A 57 7.68 11.66 12.15
C SER A 57 7.31 10.95 10.83
N LEU A 58 6.22 10.18 10.83
CA LEU A 58 5.74 9.37 9.69
C LEU A 58 4.84 10.15 8.71
N ARG A 59 4.76 11.48 8.83
CA ARG A 59 3.87 12.33 8.04
C ARG A 59 4.57 13.62 7.63
N HIS A 60 4.13 14.21 6.52
CA HIS A 60 4.59 15.53 6.09
C HIS A 60 3.98 16.65 6.96
N PRO A 61 4.52 17.88 6.90
CA PRO A 61 3.90 19.04 7.57
C PRO A 61 2.59 19.47 6.88
N LEU A 62 1.73 20.22 7.58
CA LEU A 62 0.41 20.63 7.07
C LEU A 62 0.47 21.47 5.78
N ILE A 63 1.55 22.20 5.53
CA ILE A 63 1.77 22.94 4.28
C ILE A 63 1.79 22.03 3.05
N PHE A 64 2.31 20.80 3.21
CA PHE A 64 2.30 19.80 2.15
C PHE A 64 0.87 19.42 1.81
N TYR A 65 0.08 18.99 2.80
CA TYR A 65 -1.31 18.59 2.60
C TYR A 65 -2.16 19.72 1.99
N PHE A 66 -1.92 20.95 2.41
CA PHE A 66 -2.60 22.12 1.85
C PHE A 66 -2.30 22.30 0.35
N GLY A 67 -1.07 22.10 -0.11
CA GLY A 67 -0.71 22.20 -1.53
C GLY A 67 -0.99 20.93 -2.35
N HIS A 68 -0.90 19.77 -1.71
CA HIS A 68 -0.98 18.44 -2.32
C HIS A 68 -2.33 18.19 -2.98
N THR A 69 -3.45 18.54 -2.32
CA THR A 69 -4.78 18.28 -2.89
C THR A 69 -5.03 19.06 -4.19
N ALA A 70 -4.54 20.30 -4.28
CA ALA A 70 -4.61 21.09 -5.52
C ALA A 70 -3.67 20.51 -6.60
N THR A 71 -2.47 20.11 -6.21
CA THR A 71 -1.49 19.47 -7.12
C THR A 71 -2.04 18.16 -7.69
N PHE A 72 -2.80 17.41 -6.91
CA PHE A 72 -3.44 16.18 -7.34
C PHE A 72 -4.36 16.39 -8.54
N TYR A 73 -5.22 17.42 -8.52
CA TYR A 73 -6.06 17.76 -9.68
C TYR A 73 -5.23 17.98 -10.95
N ILE A 74 -4.15 18.77 -10.85
CA ILE A 74 -3.29 19.05 -12.00
C ILE A 74 -2.61 17.78 -12.49
N ASN A 75 -2.06 16.95 -11.59
CA ASN A 75 -1.44 15.69 -11.95
C ASN A 75 -2.38 14.75 -12.70
N LYS A 76 -3.62 14.58 -12.21
CA LYS A 76 -4.59 13.67 -12.83
C LYS A 76 -5.14 14.22 -14.15
N LEU A 77 -5.34 15.53 -14.26
CA LEU A 77 -5.71 16.17 -15.53
C LEU A 77 -4.59 16.09 -16.57
N MET A 78 -3.32 16.22 -16.17
CA MET A 78 -2.15 16.00 -17.04
C MET A 78 -2.06 14.53 -17.47
N ALA A 79 -2.23 13.58 -16.54
CA ALA A 79 -2.20 12.14 -16.84
C ALA A 79 -3.31 11.74 -17.83
N GLY A 80 -4.52 12.29 -17.65
CA GLY A 80 -5.65 12.14 -18.58
C GLY A 80 -5.51 12.91 -19.89
N ARG A 81 -4.41 13.66 -20.08
CA ARG A 81 -4.14 14.53 -21.25
C ARG A 81 -5.21 15.58 -21.50
N TYR A 82 -5.82 16.07 -20.43
CA TYR A 82 -6.81 17.16 -20.46
C TYR A 82 -6.18 18.54 -20.29
N LEU A 83 -4.91 18.59 -19.91
CA LEU A 83 -4.08 19.79 -19.85
C LEU A 83 -2.78 19.57 -20.64
N ASP A 84 -2.33 20.63 -21.31
CA ASP A 84 -1.08 20.63 -22.07
C ASP A 84 0.12 21.12 -21.26
N HIS A 85 -0.12 21.80 -20.13
CA HIS A 85 0.90 22.39 -19.29
C HIS A 85 0.45 22.46 -17.82
N ARG A 86 1.45 22.48 -16.93
CA ARG A 86 1.31 22.63 -15.48
C ARG A 86 1.04 24.09 -15.09
N VAL A 87 0.47 24.30 -13.91
CA VAL A 87 0.18 25.65 -13.38
C VAL A 87 1.42 26.25 -12.71
N ASP A 88 2.14 25.45 -11.92
CA ASP A 88 3.43 25.81 -11.32
C ASP A 88 4.29 24.56 -11.15
N ASP A 89 5.23 24.33 -12.08
CA ASP A 89 6.08 23.12 -12.09
C ASP A 89 6.85 22.92 -10.78
N ARG A 90 7.25 24.01 -10.11
CA ARG A 90 8.06 23.93 -8.89
C ARG A 90 7.23 23.50 -7.69
N ILE A 91 6.07 24.12 -7.49
CA ILE A 91 5.17 23.73 -6.39
C ILE A 91 4.65 22.31 -6.63
N GLU A 92 4.25 22.00 -7.86
CA GLU A 92 3.69 20.69 -8.20
C GLU A 92 4.70 19.56 -8.00
N ALA A 93 5.95 19.73 -8.41
CA ALA A 93 6.99 18.71 -8.20
C ALA A 93 7.24 18.43 -6.71
N MET A 94 7.16 19.44 -5.85
CA MET A 94 7.37 19.31 -4.40
C MET A 94 6.14 18.76 -3.66
N MET A 95 4.95 18.97 -4.19
CA MET A 95 3.69 18.53 -3.58
C MET A 95 3.20 17.19 -4.16
N ALA A 96 3.87 16.61 -5.15
CA ALA A 96 3.52 15.33 -5.78
C ALA A 96 4.20 14.10 -5.14
N ILE A 97 4.83 14.28 -3.97
CA ILE A 97 5.51 13.22 -3.22
C ILE A 97 4.45 12.28 -2.58
N GLY A 98 4.78 10.98 -2.46
CA GLY A 98 3.89 10.00 -1.84
C GLY A 98 3.59 10.32 -0.37
N VAL A 99 2.41 9.89 0.09
CA VAL A 99 1.94 10.19 1.47
C VAL A 99 2.09 8.98 2.41
N ASP A 100 2.21 7.78 1.85
CA ASP A 100 2.36 6.53 2.60
C ASP A 100 3.84 6.23 2.91
N GLU A 101 4.08 5.63 4.08
CA GLU A 101 5.41 5.37 4.64
C GLU A 101 6.25 4.33 3.88
N MET A 102 5.71 3.79 2.78
CA MET A 102 6.35 2.76 1.95
C MET A 102 7.54 3.28 1.14
N SER A 103 7.71 4.60 1.02
CA SER A 103 8.92 5.23 0.52
C SER A 103 9.63 5.95 1.67
N TRP A 104 10.55 5.28 2.36
CA TRP A 104 11.38 5.92 3.40
C TRP A 104 12.25 7.05 2.82
N ASP A 105 12.49 7.05 1.50
CA ASP A 105 13.18 8.12 0.78
C ASP A 105 12.33 9.40 0.66
N ASP A 106 11.00 9.31 0.73
CA ASP A 106 10.10 10.46 0.58
C ASP A 106 10.00 11.32 1.86
N LEU A 107 10.35 10.77 3.03
CA LEU A 107 10.21 11.42 4.34
C LEU A 107 11.50 12.09 4.87
N ASP A 108 12.61 12.01 4.15
CA ASP A 108 13.86 12.71 4.49
C ASP A 108 13.73 14.23 4.23
N ASP A 109 13.59 15.01 5.31
CA ASP A 109 13.37 16.46 5.25
C ASP A 109 14.64 17.28 5.01
N SER A 110 15.82 16.66 4.87
CA SER A 110 17.08 17.41 4.78
C SER A 110 17.19 18.32 3.54
N HIS A 111 16.20 18.29 2.63
CA HIS A 111 16.23 19.02 1.37
C HIS A 111 14.91 19.70 0.90
N TYR A 112 13.84 19.83 1.70
CA TYR A 112 12.60 20.50 1.23
C TYR A 112 12.49 21.98 1.62
N ALA A 113 12.67 22.86 0.64
CA ALA A 113 12.37 24.29 0.77
C ALA A 113 10.87 24.53 0.51
N TRP A 114 10.02 24.18 1.49
CA TRP A 114 8.56 24.34 1.41
C TRP A 114 8.17 25.77 0.98
N PRO A 115 7.19 25.95 0.07
CA PRO A 115 6.72 27.29 -0.29
C PRO A 115 6.05 27.94 0.90
N THR A 116 6.03 29.27 0.90
CA THR A 116 5.29 30.04 1.89
C THR A 116 3.78 29.76 1.80
N VAL A 117 3.06 29.94 2.90
CA VAL A 117 1.59 29.80 2.93
C VAL A 117 0.93 30.68 1.86
N ALA A 118 1.47 31.88 1.63
CA ALA A 118 0.96 32.80 0.61
C ALA A 118 1.14 32.26 -0.82
N GLU A 119 2.30 31.68 -1.15
CA GLU A 119 2.53 31.04 -2.45
C GLU A 119 1.60 29.85 -2.68
N VAL A 120 1.43 28.98 -1.68
CA VAL A 120 0.53 27.82 -1.81
C VAL A 120 -0.93 28.26 -1.95
N ARG A 121 -1.37 29.31 -1.23
CA ARG A 121 -2.72 29.89 -1.40
C ARG A 121 -2.93 30.47 -2.80
N ASP A 122 -1.95 31.20 -3.34
CA ASP A 122 -2.02 31.74 -4.71
C ASP A 122 -2.09 30.61 -5.74
N TYR A 123 -1.25 29.58 -5.59
CA TYR A 123 -1.27 28.38 -6.42
C TYR A 123 -2.63 27.67 -6.39
N ARG A 124 -3.15 27.40 -5.19
CA ARG A 124 -4.49 26.85 -4.98
C ARG A 124 -5.56 27.68 -5.69
N GLY A 125 -5.53 29.00 -5.57
CA GLY A 125 -6.48 29.90 -6.24
C GLY A 125 -6.46 29.77 -7.77
N LYS A 126 -5.28 29.62 -8.37
CA LYS A 126 -5.12 29.37 -9.81
C LYS A 126 -5.68 28.02 -10.23
N VAL A 127 -5.35 26.95 -9.49
CA VAL A 127 -5.90 25.60 -9.73
C VAL A 127 -7.42 25.59 -9.61
N LYS A 128 -7.99 26.24 -8.57
CA LYS A 128 -9.44 26.36 -8.41
C LYS A 128 -10.12 26.98 -9.63
N THR A 129 -9.53 28.06 -10.15
CA THR A 129 -10.04 28.75 -11.35
C THR A 129 -10.01 27.82 -12.55
N LEU A 130 -8.86 27.21 -12.82
CA LEU A 130 -8.66 26.28 -13.93
C LEU A 130 -9.62 25.08 -13.87
N VAL A 131 -9.73 24.43 -12.71
CA VAL A 131 -10.61 23.27 -12.54
C VAL A 131 -12.08 23.66 -12.68
N SER A 132 -12.48 24.83 -12.18
CA SER A 132 -13.85 25.35 -12.35
C SER A 132 -14.18 25.57 -13.83
N GLU A 133 -13.27 26.20 -14.58
CA GLU A 133 -13.41 26.39 -16.02
C GLU A 133 -13.48 25.05 -16.75
N PHE A 134 -12.60 24.11 -16.40
CA PHE A 134 -12.59 22.77 -16.99
C PHE A 134 -13.93 22.03 -16.78
N ILE A 135 -14.50 22.05 -15.56
CA ILE A 135 -15.81 21.43 -15.27
C ILE A 135 -16.91 22.03 -16.17
N GLN A 136 -16.87 23.33 -16.41
CA GLN A 136 -17.84 24.03 -17.25
C GLN A 136 -17.71 23.66 -18.73
N THR A 137 -16.51 23.32 -19.22
CA THR A 137 -16.25 23.15 -20.66
C THR A 137 -15.94 21.72 -21.11
N MET A 138 -15.53 20.81 -20.22
CA MET A 138 -15.12 19.44 -20.56
C MET A 138 -16.22 18.67 -21.31
N PRO A 139 -15.96 17.73 -22.23
CA PRO A 139 -17.04 16.88 -22.73
C PRO A 139 -17.69 16.08 -21.57
N LEU A 140 -19.01 15.92 -21.59
CA LEU A 140 -19.72 15.19 -20.52
C LEU A 140 -20.85 14.35 -21.12
N GLU A 141 -20.79 13.05 -20.88
CA GLU A 141 -21.86 12.08 -21.17
C GLU A 141 -22.34 11.45 -19.86
N LEU A 142 -23.59 10.98 -19.83
CA LEU A 142 -24.21 10.38 -18.65
C LEU A 142 -24.67 8.94 -18.96
N PRO A 143 -24.52 7.99 -18.01
CA PRO A 143 -23.90 8.16 -16.69
C PRO A 143 -22.38 8.39 -16.77
N ILE A 144 -21.82 9.03 -15.74
CA ILE A 144 -20.37 9.21 -15.61
C ILE A 144 -19.73 7.84 -15.32
N ASP A 145 -18.75 7.44 -16.12
CA ASP A 145 -17.94 6.22 -15.96
C ASP A 145 -16.43 6.55 -15.89
N TRP A 146 -15.57 5.54 -15.77
CA TRP A 146 -14.11 5.70 -15.60
C TRP A 146 -13.42 6.45 -16.75
N ASP A 147 -13.96 6.36 -17.96
CA ASP A 147 -13.39 7.01 -19.15
C ASP A 147 -13.83 8.49 -19.28
N SER A 148 -14.78 8.92 -18.44
CA SER A 148 -15.28 10.29 -18.43
C SER A 148 -14.28 11.26 -17.79
N PRO A 149 -14.04 12.46 -18.37
CA PRO A 149 -13.23 13.50 -17.71
C PRO A 149 -13.84 13.95 -16.38
N ALA A 150 -15.16 13.82 -16.20
CA ALA A 150 -15.82 14.12 -14.93
C ALA A 150 -15.41 13.15 -13.82
N TRP A 151 -15.00 11.93 -14.17
CA TRP A 151 -14.46 10.97 -13.20
C TRP A 151 -13.17 11.48 -12.56
N VAL A 152 -12.29 12.10 -13.35
CA VAL A 152 -11.04 12.71 -12.85
C VAL A 152 -11.33 13.83 -11.86
N ILE A 153 -12.38 14.61 -12.10
CA ILE A 153 -12.82 15.67 -11.19
C ILE A 153 -13.37 15.08 -9.90
N LEU A 154 -14.25 14.09 -9.98
CA LEU A 154 -14.77 13.40 -8.80
C LEU A 154 -13.64 12.75 -8.00
N MET A 155 -12.67 12.11 -8.67
CA MET A 155 -11.48 11.56 -8.04
C MET A 155 -10.70 12.62 -7.25
N GLY A 156 -10.47 13.80 -7.84
CA GLY A 156 -9.81 14.89 -7.12
C GLY A 156 -10.63 15.41 -5.93
N ILE A 157 -11.96 15.48 -6.06
CA ILE A 157 -12.86 15.90 -4.98
C ILE A 157 -12.81 14.91 -3.82
N GLU A 158 -12.97 13.62 -4.09
CA GLU A 158 -12.95 12.59 -3.05
C GLU A 158 -11.55 12.43 -2.45
N HIS A 159 -10.49 12.65 -3.23
CA HIS A 159 -9.12 12.72 -2.72
C HIS A 159 -8.91 13.89 -1.74
N GLU A 160 -9.42 15.08 -2.06
CA GLU A 160 -9.35 16.22 -1.14
C GLU A 160 -10.13 15.97 0.17
N ARG A 161 -11.21 15.17 0.12
CA ARG A 161 -11.96 14.76 1.32
C ARG A 161 -11.18 13.79 2.21
N ILE A 162 -10.44 12.84 1.64
CA ILE A 162 -9.48 12.00 2.40
C ILE A 162 -8.49 12.89 3.16
N HIS A 163 -8.00 13.94 2.50
CA HIS A 163 -7.06 14.87 3.11
C HIS A 163 -7.69 15.86 4.08
N LEU A 164 -8.98 16.17 3.96
CA LEU A 164 -9.74 16.88 5.00
C LEU A 164 -9.69 16.09 6.30
N GLU A 165 -10.04 14.80 6.26
CA GLU A 165 -10.01 13.96 7.45
C GLU A 165 -8.58 13.77 7.97
N THR A 166 -7.63 13.42 7.10
CA THR A 166 -6.23 13.21 7.49
C THR A 166 -5.61 14.46 8.13
N SER A 167 -5.82 15.64 7.54
CA SER A 167 -5.28 16.90 8.08
C SER A 167 -5.86 17.23 9.45
N SER A 168 -7.14 16.91 9.69
CA SER A 168 -7.77 17.14 10.99
C SER A 168 -7.16 16.28 12.12
N VAL A 169 -6.72 15.05 11.80
CA VAL A 169 -5.98 14.18 12.74
C VAL A 169 -4.60 14.76 13.03
N LEU A 170 -3.89 15.23 12.00
CA LEU A 170 -2.58 15.86 12.19
C LEU A 170 -2.68 17.13 13.03
N MET A 171 -3.72 17.95 12.81
CA MET A 171 -4.00 19.12 13.65
C MET A 171 -4.24 18.74 15.12
N ARG A 172 -4.95 17.63 15.37
CA ARG A 172 -5.15 17.10 16.73
C ARG A 172 -3.84 16.67 17.39
N GLN A 173 -2.88 16.19 16.61
CA GLN A 173 -1.55 15.76 17.07
C GLN A 173 -0.55 16.91 17.26
N LEU A 174 -0.86 18.12 16.78
CA LEU A 174 -0.05 19.30 17.05
C LEU A 174 -0.18 19.75 18.53
N PRO A 175 0.83 20.49 19.05
CA PRO A 175 0.71 21.20 20.31
C PRO A 175 -0.58 22.02 20.39
N ILE A 176 -1.26 21.96 21.54
CA ILE A 176 -2.56 22.60 21.74
C ILE A 176 -2.51 24.11 21.48
N GLU A 177 -1.39 24.76 21.82
CA GLU A 177 -1.21 26.20 21.64
C GLU A 177 -1.00 26.63 20.17
N TRP A 178 -0.87 25.68 19.24
CA TRP A 178 -0.73 25.96 17.80
C TRP A 178 -2.06 25.88 17.04
N VAL A 179 -3.13 25.48 17.72
CA VAL A 179 -4.48 25.38 17.15
C VAL A 179 -5.46 26.22 17.96
N GLN A 180 -6.60 26.57 17.35
CA GLN A 180 -7.65 27.37 17.97
C GLN A 180 -9.04 26.90 17.52
N PRO A 181 -10.04 26.89 18.43
CA PRO A 181 -11.41 26.60 18.07
C PRO A 181 -11.99 27.62 17.08
N GLN A 182 -12.87 27.15 16.20
CA GLN A 182 -13.58 27.98 15.24
C GLN A 182 -15.08 27.78 15.38
N ALA A 183 -15.86 28.86 15.33
CA ALA A 183 -17.32 28.80 15.52
C ALA A 183 -18.03 27.95 14.45
N HIS A 184 -17.41 27.79 13.28
CA HIS A 184 -17.92 26.97 12.18
C HIS A 184 -17.44 25.51 12.24
N TRP A 185 -16.72 25.12 13.30
CA TRP A 185 -16.33 23.73 13.64
C TRP A 185 -16.81 23.40 15.08
N PRO A 186 -18.13 23.32 15.33
CA PRO A 186 -18.68 23.16 16.67
C PRO A 186 -18.51 21.73 17.21
N ILE A 187 -18.08 21.60 18.46
CA ILE A 187 -18.02 20.30 19.16
C ILE A 187 -19.39 19.90 19.72
N CYS A 188 -19.58 18.60 19.97
CA CYS A 188 -20.78 18.11 20.65
C CYS A 188 -20.82 18.62 22.10
N PRO A 189 -21.90 19.29 22.54
CA PRO A 189 -22.00 19.79 23.91
C PRO A 189 -22.45 18.71 24.93
N GLN A 190 -22.81 17.52 24.46
CA GLN A 190 -23.34 16.44 25.29
C GLN A 190 -22.21 15.49 25.69
N ALA A 191 -21.98 15.36 26.99
CA ALA A 191 -21.03 14.40 27.54
C ALA A 191 -21.40 14.04 28.98
N ARG A 192 -21.11 12.80 29.38
CA ARG A 192 -21.15 12.37 30.78
C ARG A 192 -19.73 12.38 31.32
N HIS A 193 -19.48 13.28 32.27
CA HIS A 193 -18.16 13.43 32.92
C HIS A 193 -17.98 12.55 34.16
N ASP A 194 -18.98 11.75 34.51
CA ASP A 194 -18.91 10.72 35.54
C ASP A 194 -19.05 9.33 34.89
N ARG A 195 -18.00 8.51 35.02
CA ARG A 195 -17.91 7.15 34.48
C ARG A 195 -19.07 6.26 34.89
N HIS A 196 -19.61 6.46 36.09
CA HIS A 196 -20.69 5.62 36.63
C HIS A 196 -22.04 5.88 35.95
N ASN A 197 -22.18 6.98 35.22
CA ASN A 197 -23.38 7.33 34.48
C ASN A 197 -23.34 6.85 33.02
N VAL A 198 -22.22 6.28 32.56
CA VAL A 198 -22.06 5.77 31.19
C VAL A 198 -22.82 4.46 31.05
N PRO A 199 -23.67 4.29 30.02
CA PRO A 199 -24.41 3.06 29.82
C PRO A 199 -23.46 1.89 29.51
N ALA A 200 -23.67 0.76 30.20
CA ALA A 200 -22.95 -0.47 29.91
C ALA A 200 -23.34 -1.03 28.53
N ASN A 201 -22.35 -1.56 27.81
CA ASN A 201 -22.57 -2.18 26.52
C ASN A 201 -23.32 -3.52 26.65
N ALA A 202 -23.97 -3.95 25.58
CA ALA A 202 -24.72 -5.20 25.52
C ALA A 202 -24.43 -5.92 24.21
N LEU A 203 -24.59 -7.25 24.17
CA LEU A 203 -24.38 -8.04 22.96
C LEU A 203 -25.71 -8.37 22.28
N ILE A 204 -25.86 -7.97 21.03
CA ILE A 204 -27.03 -8.24 20.19
C ILE A 204 -26.72 -9.40 19.25
N ALA A 205 -27.66 -10.33 19.08
CA ALA A 205 -27.48 -11.50 18.24
C ALA A 205 -27.60 -11.14 16.75
N MET A 206 -26.67 -11.65 15.96
CA MET A 206 -26.66 -11.51 14.51
C MET A 206 -26.86 -12.89 13.87
N PRO A 207 -27.78 -13.03 12.90
CA PRO A 207 -28.14 -14.33 12.35
C PRO A 207 -27.02 -14.98 11.53
N GLY A 208 -26.02 -14.22 11.07
CA GLY A 208 -25.06 -14.72 10.10
C GLY A 208 -25.72 -14.89 8.72
N GLY A 209 -25.16 -15.76 7.90
CA GLY A 209 -25.60 -16.02 6.53
C GLY A 209 -24.68 -15.43 5.47
N ARG A 210 -25.18 -15.42 4.24
CA ARG A 210 -24.44 -15.07 3.04
C ARG A 210 -24.38 -13.55 2.84
N VAL A 211 -23.17 -13.00 2.80
CA VAL A 211 -22.91 -11.57 2.56
C VAL A 211 -22.27 -11.40 1.18
N GLN A 212 -22.86 -10.55 0.36
CA GLN A 212 -22.31 -10.15 -0.94
C GLN A 212 -21.65 -8.78 -0.80
N GLN A 213 -20.37 -8.69 -1.15
CA GLN A 213 -19.58 -7.47 -1.15
C GLN A 213 -19.21 -7.11 -2.60
N GLY A 214 -18.90 -5.83 -2.81
CA GLY A 214 -18.71 -5.22 -4.14
C GLY A 214 -19.71 -4.10 -4.39
N LYS A 215 -19.22 -2.93 -4.80
CA LYS A 215 -20.03 -1.75 -5.11
C LYS A 215 -20.89 -1.98 -6.36
N THR A 216 -22.16 -1.60 -6.28
CA THR A 216 -23.12 -1.70 -7.40
C THR A 216 -24.02 -0.47 -7.54
N ASP A 217 -23.88 0.53 -6.68
CA ASP A 217 -24.66 1.76 -6.73
C ASP A 217 -24.04 2.78 -7.70
N ASP A 218 -24.81 3.82 -8.06
CA ASP A 218 -24.44 4.83 -9.05
C ASP A 218 -23.78 6.06 -8.44
N THR A 219 -22.97 5.90 -7.39
CA THR A 219 -22.09 6.97 -6.87
C THR A 219 -20.63 6.68 -7.18
N TYR A 220 -19.75 7.67 -7.01
CA TYR A 220 -18.30 7.46 -7.13
C TYR A 220 -17.81 6.39 -6.13
N GLY A 221 -16.86 5.57 -6.57
CA GLY A 221 -16.16 4.59 -5.74
C GLY A 221 -14.69 4.51 -6.14
N TRP A 222 -13.83 4.20 -5.18
CA TRP A 222 -12.45 3.83 -5.48
C TRP A 222 -12.37 2.45 -6.14
N ASP A 223 -11.27 2.19 -6.83
CA ASP A 223 -11.07 0.94 -7.58
C ASP A 223 -11.22 -0.32 -6.71
N ASN A 224 -10.76 -0.28 -5.46
CA ASN A 224 -10.87 -1.38 -4.49
C ASN A 224 -12.30 -1.68 -4.02
N GLU A 225 -13.28 -0.83 -4.34
CA GLU A 225 -14.69 -1.03 -4.01
C GLU A 225 -15.41 -1.91 -5.05
N TYR A 226 -14.84 -2.02 -6.25
CA TYR A 226 -15.40 -2.79 -7.37
C TYR A 226 -14.92 -4.24 -7.39
N GLY A 227 -15.67 -5.07 -8.12
CA GLY A 227 -15.54 -6.52 -8.11
C GLY A 227 -16.61 -7.17 -7.24
N SER A 228 -16.42 -8.43 -6.90
CA SER A 228 -17.36 -9.16 -6.07
C SER A 228 -16.65 -10.09 -5.10
N GLN A 229 -17.17 -10.19 -3.88
CA GLN A 229 -16.75 -11.20 -2.92
C GLN A 229 -17.96 -11.75 -2.20
N LEU A 230 -17.96 -13.06 -1.98
CA LEU A 230 -18.99 -13.74 -1.24
C LEU A 230 -18.43 -14.36 0.03
N THR A 231 -19.02 -13.98 1.16
CA THR A 231 -18.61 -14.45 2.48
C THR A 231 -19.78 -15.13 3.19
N GLU A 232 -19.56 -16.35 3.66
CA GLU A 232 -20.54 -17.08 4.49
C GLU A 232 -20.20 -16.90 5.97
N LEU A 233 -21.11 -16.27 6.71
CA LEU A 233 -20.94 -16.01 8.14
C LEU A 233 -21.78 -16.98 8.98
N LYS A 234 -21.19 -17.48 10.06
CA LYS A 234 -21.96 -18.16 11.11
C LYS A 234 -22.70 -17.11 11.96
N PRO A 235 -23.76 -17.49 12.69
CA PRO A 235 -24.35 -16.60 13.68
C PRO A 235 -23.30 -16.11 14.68
N PHE A 236 -23.36 -14.82 15.01
CA PHE A 236 -22.42 -14.16 15.93
C PHE A 236 -23.18 -13.18 16.83
N LYS A 237 -22.47 -12.45 17.69
CA LYS A 237 -23.06 -11.30 18.42
C LYS A 237 -22.19 -10.08 18.24
N ALA A 238 -22.79 -8.90 18.17
CA ALA A 238 -22.07 -7.62 18.12
C ALA A 238 -22.41 -6.79 19.36
N SER A 239 -21.44 -6.01 19.86
CA SER A 239 -21.74 -5.01 20.89
C SER A 239 -22.77 -4.02 20.35
N LYS A 240 -23.65 -3.52 21.22
CA LYS A 240 -24.78 -2.64 20.88
C LYS A 240 -24.28 -1.24 20.52
N MET A 241 -23.34 -0.74 21.31
CA MET A 241 -22.68 0.55 21.14
C MET A 241 -21.21 0.32 20.76
N LEU A 242 -20.57 1.36 20.22
CA LEU A 242 -19.11 1.43 20.16
C LEU A 242 -18.50 1.38 21.56
N VAL A 243 -17.24 0.97 21.66
CA VAL A 243 -16.54 0.97 22.96
C VAL A 243 -16.34 2.41 23.41
N SER A 244 -16.89 2.76 24.57
CA SER A 244 -16.76 4.10 25.15
C SER A 244 -15.43 4.30 25.87
N ASN A 245 -15.05 5.56 26.13
CA ASN A 245 -13.89 5.89 26.96
C ASN A 245 -13.98 5.21 28.35
N ALA A 246 -15.17 5.13 28.95
CA ALA A 246 -15.35 4.43 30.24
C ALA A 246 -15.16 2.92 30.13
N GLU A 247 -15.67 2.29 29.06
CA GLU A 247 -15.49 0.86 28.83
C GLU A 247 -14.00 0.55 28.58
N TYR A 248 -13.33 1.37 27.77
CA TYR A 248 -11.90 1.25 27.49
C TYR A 248 -11.02 1.51 28.72
N PHE A 249 -11.41 2.42 29.60
CA PHE A 249 -10.69 2.67 30.85
C PHE A 249 -10.52 1.40 31.69
N ASN A 250 -11.47 0.47 31.66
CA ASN A 250 -11.35 -0.79 32.41
C ASN A 250 -10.17 -1.63 31.93
N PHE A 251 -9.87 -1.63 30.63
CA PHE A 251 -8.69 -2.27 30.07
C PHE A 251 -7.41 -1.57 30.54
N VAL A 252 -7.38 -0.23 30.50
CA VAL A 252 -6.22 0.54 30.99
C VAL A 252 -5.98 0.27 32.48
N ALA A 253 -7.02 0.31 33.30
CA ALA A 253 -6.95 0.06 34.74
C ALA A 253 -6.54 -1.38 35.10
N ALA A 254 -6.82 -2.35 34.23
CA ALA A 254 -6.37 -3.73 34.36
C ALA A 254 -4.88 -3.94 33.99
N GLY A 255 -4.15 -2.88 33.66
CA GLY A 255 -2.76 -2.96 33.22
C GLY A 255 -2.61 -3.19 31.71
N GLY A 256 -3.63 -2.80 30.92
CA GLY A 256 -3.72 -3.08 29.48
C GLY A 256 -2.49 -2.73 28.67
N TYR A 257 -1.79 -1.64 29.02
CA TYR A 257 -0.59 -1.16 28.34
C TYR A 257 0.71 -1.69 28.97
N GLN A 258 0.63 -2.30 30.15
CA GLN A 258 1.77 -2.83 30.90
C GLN A 258 1.97 -4.34 30.68
N GLU A 259 0.92 -5.06 30.31
CA GLU A 259 0.90 -6.52 30.20
C GLU A 259 1.01 -7.00 28.75
N ARG A 260 2.13 -7.64 28.38
CA ARG A 260 2.36 -8.12 27.01
C ARG A 260 1.32 -9.15 26.53
N ARG A 261 0.71 -9.90 27.44
CA ARG A 261 -0.12 -11.06 27.10
C ARG A 261 -1.34 -10.74 26.22
N TRP A 262 -1.79 -9.49 26.19
CA TRP A 262 -2.89 -9.04 25.33
C TRP A 262 -2.43 -8.40 24.03
N TRP A 263 -1.14 -8.34 23.75
CA TRP A 263 -0.59 -7.76 22.54
C TRP A 263 0.03 -8.86 21.67
N ASP A 264 -0.18 -8.75 20.37
CA ASP A 264 0.67 -9.45 19.41
C ASP A 264 2.03 -8.76 19.28
N ASP A 265 2.94 -9.34 18.50
CA ASP A 265 4.31 -8.83 18.38
C ASP A 265 4.36 -7.43 17.75
N GLU A 266 3.51 -7.15 16.77
CA GLU A 266 3.40 -5.82 16.14
C GLU A 266 2.86 -4.78 17.13
N GLY A 267 1.76 -5.10 17.80
CA GLY A 267 1.14 -4.24 18.81
C GLY A 267 2.06 -3.93 19.98
N TRP A 268 2.77 -4.94 20.50
CA TRP A 268 3.74 -4.71 21.57
C TRP A 268 4.95 -3.91 21.08
N GLY A 269 5.40 -4.15 19.84
CA GLY A 269 6.46 -3.38 19.21
C GLY A 269 6.09 -1.90 19.09
N TRP A 270 4.88 -1.61 18.60
CA TRP A 270 4.33 -0.26 18.54
C TRP A 270 4.24 0.36 19.94
N ARG A 271 3.64 -0.33 20.92
CA ARG A 271 3.49 0.18 22.29
C ARG A 271 4.84 0.55 22.89
N ALA A 272 5.85 -0.30 22.69
CA ALA A 272 7.21 -0.07 23.17
C ALA A 272 7.89 1.11 22.45
N PHE A 273 7.68 1.26 21.14
CA PHE A 273 8.22 2.36 20.34
C PHE A 273 7.56 3.71 20.69
N ALA A 274 6.24 3.73 20.82
CA ALA A 274 5.46 4.92 21.16
C ALA A 274 5.50 5.27 22.65
N GLU A 275 6.07 4.38 23.49
CA GLU A 275 6.05 4.48 24.96
C GLU A 275 4.64 4.69 25.54
N ALA A 276 3.62 4.15 24.87
CA ALA A 276 2.22 4.41 25.22
C ALA A 276 1.82 3.71 26.53
N ASP A 277 1.16 4.44 27.43
CA ASP A 277 0.59 3.96 28.69
C ASP A 277 -0.94 4.09 28.78
N MET A 278 -1.53 4.83 27.85
CA MET A 278 -2.97 5.04 27.64
C MET A 278 -3.23 5.50 26.18
N PRO A 279 -4.49 5.61 25.72
CA PRO A 279 -4.81 6.12 24.39
C PRO A 279 -4.16 7.48 24.09
N THR A 280 -3.66 7.64 22.86
CA THR A 280 -2.83 8.80 22.45
C THR A 280 -3.46 10.18 22.70
N PHE A 281 -4.79 10.28 22.65
CA PHE A 281 -5.50 11.56 22.82
C PHE A 281 -6.04 11.79 24.23
N TRP A 282 -5.76 10.90 25.18
CA TRP A 282 -6.03 11.15 26.60
C TRP A 282 -4.92 12.03 27.17
N VAL A 283 -5.30 13.03 27.98
CA VAL A 283 -4.35 13.99 28.56
C VAL A 283 -4.51 13.99 30.07
N GLY A 284 -3.39 13.87 30.79
CA GLY A 284 -3.33 13.90 32.24
C GLY A 284 -2.66 12.66 32.83
N ASP A 285 -2.97 12.38 34.10
CA ASP A 285 -2.45 11.24 34.84
C ASP A 285 -3.54 10.16 34.97
N ILE A 286 -3.28 8.97 34.43
CA ILE A 286 -4.21 7.84 34.46
C ILE A 286 -4.56 7.39 35.88
N GLN A 287 -3.69 7.66 36.87
CA GLN A 287 -3.95 7.37 38.29
C GLN A 287 -4.97 8.35 38.90
N GLN A 288 -5.28 9.46 38.21
CA GLN A 288 -6.25 10.47 38.61
C GLN A 288 -7.35 10.59 37.55
N PRO A 289 -8.16 9.53 37.35
CA PRO A 289 -9.09 9.45 36.22
C PRO A 289 -10.06 10.63 36.15
N ASP A 290 -10.49 11.18 37.28
CA ASP A 290 -11.45 12.29 37.32
C ASP A 290 -10.85 13.63 36.86
N GLN A 291 -9.52 13.71 36.67
CA GLN A 291 -8.81 14.87 36.12
C GLN A 291 -8.38 14.66 34.66
N LEU A 292 -8.62 13.48 34.09
CA LEU A 292 -8.30 13.25 32.68
C LEU A 292 -9.12 14.16 31.77
N LYS A 293 -8.50 14.48 30.65
CA LYS A 293 -9.11 15.23 29.56
C LYS A 293 -9.00 14.43 28.27
N LEU A 294 -9.83 14.81 27.30
CA LEU A 294 -9.71 14.35 25.93
C LEU A 294 -9.19 15.48 25.05
N ARG A 295 -8.10 15.22 24.32
CA ARG A 295 -7.61 16.09 23.25
C ARG A 295 -8.54 15.96 22.04
N LEU A 296 -9.22 17.03 21.68
CA LEU A 296 -9.96 17.19 20.42
C LEU A 296 -9.08 17.90 19.39
N MET A 297 -9.59 18.11 18.17
CA MET A 297 -8.86 18.77 17.08
C MET A 297 -8.25 20.11 17.51
N THR A 298 -9.01 20.95 18.21
CA THR A 298 -8.62 22.34 18.54
C THR A 298 -8.62 22.68 20.02
N GLU A 299 -9.08 21.77 20.90
CA GLU A 299 -9.22 22.03 22.33
C GLU A 299 -9.03 20.77 23.18
N GLU A 300 -8.84 20.95 24.49
CA GLU A 300 -8.91 19.88 25.48
C GLU A 300 -10.18 20.05 26.31
N VAL A 301 -10.98 18.99 26.41
CA VAL A 301 -12.22 18.99 27.19
C VAL A 301 -12.12 18.04 28.38
N ALA A 302 -12.89 18.30 29.44
CA ALA A 302 -13.03 17.33 30.53
C ALA A 302 -13.50 15.98 29.97
N MET A 303 -12.91 14.87 30.44
CA MET A 303 -13.10 13.55 29.83
C MET A 303 -14.59 13.23 29.58
N PRO A 304 -15.01 13.06 28.31
CA PRO A 304 -16.35 12.64 27.97
C PRO A 304 -16.40 11.11 27.98
N TRP A 305 -16.76 10.53 29.12
CA TRP A 305 -16.63 9.11 29.38
C TRP A 305 -17.56 8.23 28.54
N ASP A 306 -18.64 8.81 28.02
CA ASP A 306 -19.61 8.16 27.15
C ASP A 306 -19.36 8.38 25.65
N TRP A 307 -18.30 9.08 25.27
CA TRP A 307 -17.87 9.16 23.86
C TRP A 307 -17.08 7.91 23.48
N PRO A 308 -17.00 7.55 22.19
CA PRO A 308 -16.20 6.42 21.73
C PRO A 308 -14.72 6.60 22.11
N ALA A 309 -14.06 5.51 22.47
CA ALA A 309 -12.61 5.47 22.59
C ALA A 309 -11.99 5.53 21.19
N GLU A 310 -11.10 6.50 20.99
CA GLU A 310 -10.37 6.67 19.73
C GLU A 310 -8.96 6.11 19.88
N VAL A 311 -8.70 5.00 19.20
CA VAL A 311 -7.50 4.17 19.33
C VAL A 311 -7.10 3.61 17.98
N ASN A 312 -5.85 3.19 17.84
CA ASN A 312 -5.41 2.45 16.66
C ASN A 312 -5.91 0.99 16.69
N GLN A 313 -5.68 0.26 15.60
CA GLN A 313 -6.18 -1.10 15.47
C GLN A 313 -5.52 -2.07 16.46
N LEU A 314 -4.22 -1.86 16.75
CA LEU A 314 -3.43 -2.71 17.64
C LEU A 314 -3.94 -2.61 19.09
N GLU A 315 -4.23 -1.40 19.54
CA GLU A 315 -4.87 -1.08 20.82
C GLU A 315 -6.27 -1.71 20.93
N ALA A 316 -7.08 -1.61 19.87
CA ALA A 316 -8.42 -2.17 19.82
C ALA A 316 -8.40 -3.72 19.85
N ALA A 317 -7.49 -4.34 19.11
CA ALA A 317 -7.29 -5.78 19.13
C ALA A 317 -6.79 -6.27 20.50
N ALA A 318 -5.93 -5.51 21.17
CA ALA A 318 -5.48 -5.82 22.52
C ALA A 318 -6.60 -5.77 23.55
N PHE A 319 -7.47 -4.75 23.47
CA PHE A 319 -8.68 -4.70 24.27
C PHE A 319 -9.57 -5.93 24.05
N CYS A 320 -9.79 -6.38 22.79
CA CYS A 320 -10.59 -7.58 22.52
C CYS A 320 -10.00 -8.85 23.13
N ARG A 321 -8.67 -8.99 23.13
CA ARG A 321 -7.97 -10.12 23.77
C ARG A 321 -8.09 -10.08 25.28
N TRP A 322 -7.98 -8.91 25.89
CA TRP A 322 -8.26 -8.73 27.32
C TRP A 322 -9.71 -9.08 27.67
N LEU A 323 -10.68 -8.55 26.93
CA LEU A 323 -12.10 -8.81 27.20
C LEU A 323 -12.46 -10.29 26.98
N THR A 324 -11.75 -10.98 26.07
CA THR A 324 -11.83 -12.44 25.92
C THR A 324 -11.41 -13.16 27.20
N GLU A 325 -10.29 -12.78 27.82
CA GLU A 325 -9.82 -13.34 29.09
C GLU A 325 -10.83 -13.08 30.23
N GLU A 326 -11.30 -11.85 30.37
CA GLU A 326 -12.24 -11.45 31.42
C GLU A 326 -13.59 -12.15 31.33
N THR A 327 -14.09 -12.38 30.11
CA THR A 327 -15.46 -12.88 29.89
C THR A 327 -15.54 -14.35 29.51
N GLY A 328 -14.42 -14.96 29.10
CA GLY A 328 -14.36 -16.32 28.53
C GLY A 328 -15.07 -16.46 27.18
N LYS A 329 -15.43 -15.36 26.51
CA LYS A 329 -16.08 -15.35 25.18
C LYS A 329 -15.05 -15.07 24.10
N ALA A 330 -15.20 -15.66 22.92
CA ALA A 330 -14.33 -15.37 21.76
C ALA A 330 -14.61 -13.96 21.21
N ILE A 331 -13.93 -12.95 21.75
CA ILE A 331 -14.13 -11.54 21.40
C ILE A 331 -13.05 -11.09 20.41
N GLN A 332 -13.48 -10.44 19.34
CA GLN A 332 -12.61 -9.90 18.30
C GLN A 332 -13.20 -8.62 17.68
N LEU A 333 -12.40 -7.91 16.90
CA LEU A 333 -12.91 -6.89 15.98
C LEU A 333 -13.74 -7.57 14.87
N PRO A 334 -14.80 -6.94 14.36
CA PRO A 334 -15.56 -7.49 13.24
C PRO A 334 -14.66 -7.63 12.01
N CYS A 335 -14.90 -8.64 11.16
CA CYS A 335 -14.45 -8.54 9.77
C CYS A 335 -15.38 -7.61 8.97
N GLU A 336 -14.96 -7.20 7.78
CA GLU A 336 -15.75 -6.34 6.90
C GLU A 336 -17.12 -6.95 6.58
N ALA A 337 -17.19 -8.26 6.35
CA ALA A 337 -18.47 -8.94 6.07
C ALA A 337 -19.42 -8.91 7.28
N GLU A 338 -18.89 -9.05 8.51
CA GLU A 338 -19.68 -8.93 9.74
C GLU A 338 -20.20 -7.50 9.92
N TRP A 339 -19.36 -6.49 9.61
CA TRP A 339 -19.79 -5.10 9.59
C TRP A 339 -20.86 -4.82 8.53
N MET A 340 -20.75 -5.43 7.34
CA MET A 340 -21.78 -5.30 6.29
C MET A 340 -23.14 -5.83 6.74
N GLN A 341 -23.21 -6.88 7.58
CA GLN A 341 -24.49 -7.29 8.18
C GLN A 341 -25.05 -6.26 9.15
N LEU A 342 -24.20 -5.57 9.92
CA LEU A 342 -24.64 -4.47 10.77
C LEU A 342 -25.18 -3.32 9.91
N ARG A 343 -24.52 -3.01 8.79
CA ARG A 343 -24.91 -1.92 7.89
C ARG A 343 -26.33 -2.06 7.33
N GLU A 344 -26.89 -3.27 7.26
CA GLU A 344 -28.28 -3.52 6.85
C GLU A 344 -29.33 -2.96 7.83
N PHE A 345 -28.95 -2.64 9.08
CA PHE A 345 -29.83 -1.94 10.03
C PHE A 345 -29.98 -0.44 9.75
N VAL A 346 -29.17 0.11 8.83
CA VAL A 346 -29.23 1.52 8.42
C VAL A 346 -29.89 1.62 7.04
N SER A 347 -31.07 2.25 6.99
CA SER A 347 -31.81 2.41 5.73
C SER A 347 -31.17 3.48 4.82
N GLY A 348 -31.20 3.23 3.50
CA GLY A 348 -30.64 4.14 2.50
C GLY A 348 -29.12 4.28 2.60
N ASP A 349 -28.57 5.31 1.94
CA ASP A 349 -27.17 5.70 2.04
C ASP A 349 -27.03 7.23 1.95
N GLN A 350 -25.83 7.77 2.12
CA GLN A 350 -25.58 9.22 2.23
C GLN A 350 -26.29 10.11 1.20
N PRO A 351 -26.35 9.78 -0.11
CA PRO A 351 -27.05 10.62 -1.09
C PRO A 351 -28.56 10.74 -0.83
N ASP A 352 -29.16 9.75 -0.17
CA ASP A 352 -30.62 9.60 0.01
C ASP A 352 -31.10 10.07 1.37
N TRP A 353 -30.19 10.24 2.33
CA TRP A 353 -30.55 10.65 3.68
C TRP A 353 -31.08 12.08 3.70
N ILE A 354 -32.31 12.24 4.22
CA ILE A 354 -32.88 13.56 4.52
C ILE A 354 -32.15 14.16 5.73
N ASN A 355 -31.96 13.34 6.77
CA ASN A 355 -31.13 13.62 7.93
C ASN A 355 -30.13 12.47 8.07
N ALA A 356 -28.87 12.78 8.36
CA ALA A 356 -27.88 11.74 8.58
C ALA A 356 -28.27 10.88 9.81
N PRO A 357 -28.20 9.54 9.73
CA PRO A 357 -28.64 8.65 10.80
C PRO A 357 -27.63 8.55 11.96
N GLY A 358 -26.49 9.25 11.85
CA GLY A 358 -25.39 9.28 12.82
C GLY A 358 -24.59 10.56 12.67
N ASN A 359 -23.63 10.79 13.57
CA ASN A 359 -22.70 11.91 13.46
C ASN A 359 -21.68 11.64 12.34
N ILE A 360 -22.01 12.00 11.10
CA ILE A 360 -21.21 11.72 9.89
C ILE A 360 -21.38 12.89 8.92
N ASN A 361 -20.47 13.04 7.95
CA ASN A 361 -20.55 14.03 6.87
C ASN A 361 -20.65 15.47 7.40
N LEU A 362 -20.09 15.74 8.59
CA LEU A 362 -20.20 17.01 9.31
C LEU A 362 -21.65 17.50 9.44
N ALA A 363 -22.61 16.57 9.58
CA ALA A 363 -24.02 16.93 9.67
C ALA A 363 -24.42 17.51 11.03
N TYR A 364 -23.62 17.27 12.08
CA TYR A 364 -23.94 17.66 13.45
C TYR A 364 -22.79 18.37 14.15
N TRP A 365 -21.64 17.70 14.32
CA TRP A 365 -20.51 18.20 15.11
C TRP A 365 -19.16 17.88 14.48
N ALA A 366 -18.18 18.72 14.81
CA ALA A 366 -16.76 18.56 14.51
C ALA A 366 -16.00 17.79 15.63
N SER A 367 -16.67 16.80 16.21
CA SER A 367 -16.15 15.93 17.26
C SER A 367 -17.02 14.67 17.34
N SER A 368 -16.56 13.66 18.07
CA SER A 368 -17.42 12.57 18.52
C SER A 368 -18.54 13.05 19.44
N CYS A 369 -19.49 12.16 19.72
CA CYS A 369 -20.64 12.37 20.61
C CYS A 369 -20.93 11.11 21.45
N PRO A 370 -21.86 11.14 22.42
CA PRO A 370 -22.19 9.96 23.23
C PRO A 370 -22.58 8.75 22.38
N VAL A 371 -22.03 7.57 22.72
CA VAL A 371 -22.21 6.29 21.99
C VAL A 371 -23.64 5.75 22.02
N ASP A 372 -24.54 6.41 22.77
CA ASP A 372 -25.97 6.10 22.90
C ASP A 372 -26.86 7.22 22.33
N HIS A 373 -26.32 8.14 21.52
CA HIS A 373 -27.07 9.25 20.94
C HIS A 373 -27.86 8.85 19.68
N PHE A 374 -27.20 8.20 18.70
CA PHE A 374 -27.81 7.88 17.41
C PHE A 374 -28.19 6.40 17.29
N ALA A 375 -29.46 6.11 17.58
CA ALA A 375 -30.01 4.76 17.39
C ALA A 375 -30.18 4.42 15.91
N GLN A 376 -29.69 3.24 15.51
CA GLN A 376 -29.72 2.70 14.16
C GLN A 376 -30.23 1.25 14.23
N GLY A 377 -31.55 1.11 14.29
CA GLY A 377 -32.20 -0.16 14.64
C GLY A 377 -31.98 -0.50 16.12
N GLU A 378 -31.45 -1.69 16.40
CA GLU A 378 -31.11 -2.12 17.77
C GLU A 378 -29.73 -1.64 18.23
N PHE A 379 -28.91 -1.13 17.31
CA PHE A 379 -27.54 -0.67 17.53
C PHE A 379 -27.46 0.85 17.59
N PHE A 380 -26.29 1.36 17.94
CA PHE A 380 -25.94 2.77 17.88
C PHE A 380 -24.64 2.93 17.10
N ASP A 381 -24.51 4.01 16.32
CA ASP A 381 -23.28 4.36 15.58
C ASP A 381 -22.72 3.17 14.76
N ILE A 382 -23.55 2.52 13.94
CA ILE A 382 -23.05 1.62 12.88
C ILE A 382 -22.36 2.46 11.80
N VAL A 383 -22.94 3.62 11.47
CA VAL A 383 -22.30 4.67 10.66
C VAL A 383 -22.15 5.95 11.48
N GLY A 384 -21.02 6.64 11.29
CA GLY A 384 -20.68 7.88 11.97
C GLY A 384 -20.05 7.72 13.36
N ASN A 385 -19.84 8.86 14.00
CA ASN A 385 -19.11 9.08 15.24
C ASN A 385 -17.62 8.82 15.07
N VAL A 386 -17.20 7.58 14.84
CA VAL A 386 -15.80 7.22 14.53
C VAL A 386 -15.77 6.09 13.50
N TRP A 387 -14.70 6.03 12.72
CA TRP A 387 -14.39 4.84 11.95
C TRP A 387 -14.30 3.61 12.85
N GLN A 388 -14.74 2.44 12.36
CA GLN A 388 -14.64 1.17 13.09
C GLN A 388 -13.55 0.31 12.49
N TRP A 389 -12.53 -0.03 13.29
CA TRP A 389 -11.50 -0.99 12.92
C TRP A 389 -12.09 -2.39 12.67
N THR A 390 -11.57 -3.04 11.63
CA THR A 390 -11.88 -4.44 11.32
C THR A 390 -10.66 -5.34 11.45
N THR A 391 -10.87 -6.66 11.39
CA THR A 391 -9.81 -7.65 11.20
C THR A 391 -9.36 -7.80 9.74
N THR A 392 -10.17 -7.30 8.79
CA THR A 392 -9.98 -7.51 7.35
C THR A 392 -8.79 -6.70 6.83
N PRO A 393 -7.75 -7.34 6.29
CA PRO A 393 -6.73 -6.62 5.55
C PRO A 393 -7.30 -6.10 4.24
N THR A 394 -6.83 -4.95 3.78
CA THR A 394 -7.23 -4.43 2.46
C THR A 394 -6.70 -5.31 1.33
N ASN A 395 -7.55 -5.53 0.33
CA ASN A 395 -7.29 -6.32 -0.86
C ASN A 395 -8.24 -5.91 -2.00
N GLY A 396 -7.99 -6.43 -3.21
CA GLY A 396 -8.94 -6.33 -4.31
C GLY A 396 -9.97 -7.46 -4.26
N PHE A 397 -11.23 -7.17 -4.57
CA PHE A 397 -12.25 -8.20 -4.78
C PHE A 397 -11.99 -9.02 -6.06
N GLU A 398 -12.71 -10.13 -6.23
CA GLU A 398 -12.69 -10.85 -7.51
C GLU A 398 -13.21 -9.93 -8.63
N GLY A 399 -12.42 -9.77 -9.69
CA GLY A 399 -12.71 -8.82 -10.76
C GLY A 399 -12.25 -7.38 -10.50
N PHE A 400 -11.49 -7.13 -9.43
CA PHE A 400 -10.78 -5.87 -9.21
C PHE A 400 -9.96 -5.49 -10.43
N LYS A 401 -10.01 -4.20 -10.78
CA LYS A 401 -9.18 -3.57 -11.80
C LYS A 401 -8.61 -2.30 -11.21
N VAL A 402 -7.37 -2.02 -11.52
CA VAL A 402 -6.72 -0.77 -11.13
C VAL A 402 -7.27 0.36 -12.00
N HIS A 403 -7.56 1.52 -11.40
CA HIS A 403 -7.97 2.68 -12.20
C HIS A 403 -6.75 3.26 -12.94
N PRO A 404 -6.79 3.44 -14.29
CA PRO A 404 -5.60 3.77 -15.08
C PRO A 404 -4.98 5.13 -14.77
N LEU A 405 -5.77 6.08 -14.26
CA LEU A 405 -5.28 7.40 -13.86
C LEU A 405 -4.79 7.48 -12.40
N TYR A 406 -4.96 6.43 -11.59
CA TYR A 406 -4.51 6.40 -10.20
C TYR A 406 -4.15 4.99 -9.77
N ASP A 407 -3.07 4.48 -10.35
CA ASP A 407 -2.65 3.08 -10.26
C ASP A 407 -2.00 2.67 -8.93
N ASP A 408 -1.57 3.66 -8.16
CA ASP A 408 -0.94 3.53 -6.84
C ASP A 408 -1.86 3.86 -5.66
N PHE A 409 -3.17 4.09 -5.87
CA PHE A 409 -4.09 4.36 -4.75
C PHE A 409 -4.30 3.12 -3.85
N SER A 410 -4.73 1.99 -4.44
CA SER A 410 -5.10 0.80 -3.69
C SER A 410 -4.01 -0.25 -3.62
N THR A 411 -3.33 -0.51 -4.72
CA THR A 411 -2.42 -1.66 -4.85
C THR A 411 -1.25 -1.67 -3.86
N PRO A 412 -0.63 -0.53 -3.47
CA PRO A 412 0.44 -0.54 -2.47
C PRO A 412 -0.03 -0.94 -1.07
N THR A 413 -1.33 -0.78 -0.80
CA THR A 413 -1.92 -1.12 0.52
C THR A 413 -2.24 -2.61 0.65
N PHE A 414 -2.22 -3.38 -0.45
CA PHE A 414 -2.54 -4.83 -0.47
C PHE A 414 -1.36 -5.69 0.05
N ASP A 415 -0.81 -5.29 1.21
CA ASP A 415 0.41 -5.83 1.79
C ASP A 415 0.19 -6.67 3.06
N GLY A 416 -1.08 -6.84 3.47
CA GLY A 416 -1.47 -7.58 4.66
C GLY A 416 -1.19 -6.87 5.99
N LYS A 417 -0.71 -5.63 5.95
CA LYS A 417 -0.38 -4.82 7.13
C LYS A 417 -1.32 -3.62 7.30
N HIS A 418 -2.12 -3.31 6.27
CA HIS A 418 -3.20 -2.35 6.34
C HIS A 418 -4.52 -3.04 6.68
N ALA A 419 -5.26 -2.52 7.66
CA ALA A 419 -6.58 -3.02 8.03
C ALA A 419 -7.67 -2.07 7.53
N LEU A 420 -8.79 -2.64 7.06
CA LEU A 420 -9.94 -1.85 6.65
C LEU A 420 -10.61 -1.19 7.86
N ILE A 421 -11.06 0.04 7.64
CA ILE A 421 -11.96 0.77 8.53
C ILE A 421 -13.31 0.97 7.85
N LYS A 422 -14.40 0.88 8.61
CA LYS A 422 -15.77 0.98 8.07
C LYS A 422 -16.64 1.98 8.84
N GLY A 423 -17.61 2.57 8.14
CA GLY A 423 -18.70 3.36 8.72
C GLY A 423 -18.55 4.88 8.76
N GLY A 424 -17.37 5.43 8.46
CA GLY A 424 -17.12 6.86 8.50
C GLY A 424 -17.06 7.44 9.92
N SER A 425 -16.23 8.45 10.13
CA SER A 425 -16.21 9.30 11.32
C SER A 425 -17.12 10.52 11.16
N TRP A 426 -17.14 11.39 12.17
CA TRP A 426 -17.89 12.66 12.14
C TRP A 426 -17.46 13.60 11.00
N ILE A 427 -16.20 13.53 10.54
CA ILE A 427 -15.66 14.35 9.45
C ILE A 427 -15.68 13.67 8.09
N SER A 428 -15.88 12.36 8.04
CA SER A 428 -15.95 11.59 6.79
C SER A 428 -17.08 12.09 5.91
N THR A 429 -16.74 12.58 4.72
CA THR A 429 -17.69 13.19 3.78
C THR A 429 -17.56 12.57 2.39
N GLY A 430 -18.57 12.73 1.54
CA GLY A 430 -18.53 12.17 0.19
C GLY A 430 -18.47 10.64 0.20
N ASN A 431 -17.54 10.06 -0.56
CA ASN A 431 -17.33 8.62 -0.62
C ASN A 431 -17.01 8.03 0.76
N GLU A 432 -16.27 8.71 1.64
CA GLU A 432 -15.97 8.21 3.00
C GLU A 432 -17.23 7.93 3.84
N ALA A 433 -18.36 8.54 3.51
CA ALA A 433 -19.64 8.36 4.20
C ALA A 433 -20.57 7.30 3.59
N LEU A 434 -20.14 6.60 2.53
CA LEU A 434 -20.95 5.57 1.86
C LEU A 434 -20.82 4.19 2.51
N LYS A 435 -21.77 3.29 2.20
CA LYS A 435 -21.69 1.90 2.64
C LYS A 435 -20.58 1.10 1.95
N SER A 436 -20.29 1.43 0.69
CA SER A 436 -19.38 0.69 -0.20
C SER A 436 -17.90 0.99 0.06
N SER A 437 -17.62 2.08 0.78
CA SER A 437 -16.29 2.64 0.97
C SER A 437 -15.33 1.66 1.62
N ARG A 438 -14.13 1.54 1.06
CA ARG A 438 -13.06 0.68 1.56
C ARG A 438 -11.79 1.51 1.74
N TYR A 439 -11.64 2.03 2.95
CA TYR A 439 -10.44 2.72 3.37
C TYR A 439 -9.61 1.81 4.26
N ALA A 440 -8.29 1.93 4.14
CA ALA A 440 -7.35 1.12 4.88
C ALA A 440 -6.20 1.98 5.38
N PHE A 441 -5.75 1.69 6.59
CA PHE A 441 -4.61 2.35 7.20
C PHE A 441 -3.70 1.30 7.85
N ARG A 442 -2.42 1.64 8.01
CA ARG A 442 -1.55 0.88 8.90
C ARG A 442 -2.20 0.81 10.27
N ARG A 443 -2.12 -0.38 10.88
CA ARG A 443 -2.75 -0.68 12.16
C ARG A 443 -2.33 0.23 13.31
N HIS A 444 -1.19 0.91 13.18
CA HIS A 444 -0.65 1.83 14.19
C HIS A 444 -1.01 3.31 13.96
N PHE A 445 -1.64 3.68 12.84
CA PHE A 445 -2.08 5.06 12.61
C PHE A 445 -3.41 5.36 13.29
N PHE A 446 -3.62 6.66 13.55
CA PHE A 446 -4.88 7.20 14.04
C PHE A 446 -5.63 7.85 12.87
N GLN A 447 -6.94 7.64 12.80
CA GLN A 447 -7.81 8.22 11.76
C GLN A 447 -9.24 8.40 12.30
N HIS A 448 -9.43 9.21 13.35
CA HIS A 448 -10.71 9.36 14.10
C HIS A 448 -11.46 8.02 14.22
N ALA A 449 -10.72 7.00 14.65
CA ALA A 449 -11.13 5.61 14.59
C ALA A 449 -11.24 5.06 16.01
N GLY A 450 -12.32 4.34 16.26
CA GLY A 450 -12.52 3.50 17.42
C GLY A 450 -12.89 2.11 16.95
N PHE A 451 -13.72 1.41 17.72
CA PHE A 451 -14.11 0.07 17.35
C PHE A 451 -15.40 -0.40 18.00
N ARG A 452 -15.96 -1.41 17.35
CA ARG A 452 -16.98 -2.30 17.87
C ARG A 452 -16.34 -3.67 18.06
N TYR A 453 -16.76 -4.43 19.06
CA TYR A 453 -16.35 -5.83 19.18
C TYR A 453 -17.50 -6.78 18.88
N VAL A 454 -17.14 -7.98 18.42
CA VAL A 454 -18.06 -9.08 18.19
C VAL A 454 -17.65 -10.28 19.04
N VAL A 455 -18.64 -11.10 19.41
CA VAL A 455 -18.41 -12.48 19.83
C VAL A 455 -18.60 -13.35 18.60
N SER A 456 -17.48 -13.77 18.00
CA SER A 456 -17.47 -14.53 16.76
C SER A 456 -16.37 -15.57 16.76
N SER A 457 -16.56 -16.61 15.96
CA SER A 457 -15.54 -17.62 15.64
C SER A 457 -15.15 -17.58 14.17
N HIS A 458 -15.64 -16.58 13.43
CA HIS A 458 -15.24 -16.39 12.05
C HIS A 458 -13.76 -16.01 12.01
N GLN A 459 -13.02 -16.67 11.13
CA GLN A 459 -11.63 -16.39 10.84
C GLN A 459 -11.58 -16.15 9.34
N GLU A 460 -11.09 -14.99 8.94
CA GLU A 460 -10.96 -14.68 7.53
C GLU A 460 -9.91 -15.60 6.90
N THR A 461 -10.24 -16.15 5.74
CA THR A 461 -9.26 -16.88 4.95
C THR A 461 -8.32 -15.83 4.37
N MET A 462 -7.21 -15.54 5.06
CA MET A 462 -6.16 -14.66 4.54
C MET A 462 -5.63 -15.25 3.24
N THR A 463 -6.17 -14.78 2.13
CA THR A 463 -5.65 -15.06 0.80
C THR A 463 -4.81 -13.85 0.44
N LEU A 464 -3.60 -13.75 1.01
CA LEU A 464 -2.62 -12.76 0.55
C LEU A 464 -2.11 -13.22 -0.82
N ASN A 465 -2.79 -12.85 -1.91
CA ASN A 465 -2.24 -13.02 -3.25
C ASN A 465 -3.03 -12.22 -4.31
N PRO A 466 -2.83 -10.90 -4.48
CA PRO A 466 -3.09 -10.30 -5.77
C PRO A 466 -1.87 -10.57 -6.65
N TYR A 467 -2.13 -11.01 -7.89
CA TYR A 467 -1.12 -11.24 -8.93
C TYR A 467 0.04 -10.25 -8.84
N GLU A 468 1.27 -10.73 -9.00
CA GLU A 468 2.40 -9.82 -9.16
C GLU A 468 2.17 -8.99 -10.44
N THR A 469 2.02 -7.67 -10.27
CA THR A 469 1.78 -6.69 -11.35
C THR A 469 3.05 -5.95 -11.74
N ASP A 470 4.15 -6.15 -11.00
CA ASP A 470 5.45 -5.66 -11.41
C ASP A 470 5.82 -6.27 -12.75
N SER A 471 5.94 -5.38 -13.74
CA SER A 471 6.20 -5.74 -15.13
C SER A 471 7.52 -6.51 -15.28
N MET A 472 8.54 -6.17 -14.50
CA MET A 472 9.85 -6.81 -14.57
C MET A 472 9.78 -8.21 -13.94
N VAL A 473 9.11 -8.36 -12.79
CA VAL A 473 8.92 -9.67 -12.15
C VAL A 473 8.09 -10.60 -13.03
N SER A 474 7.00 -10.09 -13.60
CA SER A 474 6.14 -10.85 -14.50
C SER A 474 6.83 -11.26 -15.80
N GLN A 475 7.61 -10.37 -16.41
CA GLN A 475 8.40 -10.71 -17.60
C GLN A 475 9.43 -11.80 -17.32
N TYR A 476 10.10 -11.77 -16.16
CA TYR A 476 11.07 -12.79 -15.78
C TYR A 476 10.40 -14.11 -15.38
N LEU A 477 9.23 -14.08 -14.74
CA LEU A 477 8.42 -15.28 -14.51
C LEU A 477 8.01 -15.93 -15.84
N ASP A 478 7.53 -15.15 -16.80
CA ASP A 478 7.14 -15.64 -18.11
C ASP A 478 8.35 -16.17 -18.91
N PHE A 479 9.46 -15.44 -18.84
CA PHE A 479 10.73 -15.85 -19.45
C PHE A 479 11.26 -17.17 -18.88
N GLN A 480 11.15 -17.36 -17.56
CA GLN A 480 11.71 -18.51 -16.86
C GLN A 480 10.78 -19.73 -16.82
N TYR A 481 9.47 -19.53 -16.78
CA TYR A 481 8.48 -20.59 -16.57
C TYR A 481 7.34 -20.58 -17.61
N GLY A 482 7.21 -19.53 -18.40
CA GLY A 482 6.18 -19.42 -19.43
C GLY A 482 6.47 -20.27 -20.69
N PRO A 483 5.60 -20.14 -21.71
CA PRO A 483 5.71 -20.86 -22.98
C PRO A 483 7.00 -20.56 -23.73
N ARG A 484 7.42 -21.52 -24.56
CA ARG A 484 8.51 -21.31 -25.52
C ARG A 484 8.01 -20.49 -26.71
N TYR A 485 8.76 -19.45 -27.08
CA TYR A 485 8.45 -18.58 -28.21
C TYR A 485 9.39 -18.83 -29.38
N PHE A 486 8.86 -18.78 -30.62
CA PHE A 486 9.63 -18.93 -31.86
C PHE A 486 10.49 -20.20 -31.96
N GLY A 487 10.12 -21.27 -31.24
CA GLY A 487 10.91 -22.51 -31.19
C GLY A 487 12.21 -22.41 -30.39
N VAL A 488 12.44 -21.30 -29.68
CA VAL A 488 13.61 -21.11 -28.81
C VAL A 488 13.43 -21.94 -27.53
N PRO A 489 14.42 -22.77 -27.14
CA PRO A 489 14.38 -23.52 -25.88
C PRO A 489 14.33 -22.60 -24.66
N ASN A 490 13.86 -23.10 -23.52
CA ASN A 490 13.97 -22.37 -22.26
C ASN A 490 15.44 -22.10 -21.93
N TYR A 491 15.75 -20.84 -21.62
CA TYR A 491 17.14 -20.38 -21.49
C TYR A 491 17.87 -21.06 -20.33
N ALA A 492 17.23 -21.15 -19.16
CA ALA A 492 17.81 -21.78 -17.97
C ALA A 492 18.07 -23.28 -18.19
N GLU A 493 17.08 -24.02 -18.71
CA GLU A 493 17.23 -25.44 -19.07
C GLU A 493 18.41 -25.66 -20.03
N ASN A 494 18.49 -24.82 -21.08
CA ASN A 494 19.52 -24.95 -22.11
C ASN A 494 20.92 -24.66 -21.57
N LEU A 495 21.07 -23.61 -20.76
CA LEU A 495 22.33 -23.28 -20.10
C LEU A 495 22.81 -24.40 -19.18
N VAL A 496 21.91 -24.98 -18.38
CA VAL A 496 22.24 -26.10 -17.49
C VAL A 496 22.65 -27.33 -18.30
N SER A 497 21.90 -27.68 -19.35
CA SER A 497 22.25 -28.77 -20.26
C SER A 497 23.65 -28.59 -20.89
N LEU A 498 23.97 -27.36 -21.31
CA LEU A 498 25.25 -27.01 -21.92
C LEU A 498 26.43 -27.14 -20.94
N LEU A 499 26.27 -26.68 -19.69
CA LEU A 499 27.37 -26.65 -18.72
C LEU A 499 27.62 -28.00 -18.03
N LEU A 500 26.61 -28.86 -17.93
CA LEU A 500 26.68 -30.11 -17.16
C LEU A 500 27.81 -31.08 -17.57
N PRO A 501 28.13 -31.28 -18.86
CA PRO A 501 29.24 -32.12 -19.28
C PRO A 501 30.61 -31.64 -18.79
N HIS A 502 30.71 -30.36 -18.42
CA HIS A 502 31.96 -29.74 -17.98
C HIS A 502 32.16 -29.75 -16.46
N CYS A 503 31.11 -30.11 -15.70
CA CYS A 503 31.09 -30.13 -14.24
C CYS A 503 31.38 -31.55 -13.72
N THR A 504 32.63 -31.81 -13.31
CA THR A 504 33.08 -33.10 -12.76
C THR A 504 32.64 -33.32 -11.32
N ASN A 505 32.69 -32.27 -10.50
CA ASN A 505 32.17 -32.24 -9.14
C ASN A 505 30.83 -31.51 -9.10
N ARG A 506 29.88 -32.02 -8.32
CA ARG A 506 28.52 -31.48 -8.22
C ARG A 506 28.06 -31.31 -6.76
N GLY A 507 28.94 -30.79 -5.92
CA GLY A 507 28.66 -30.52 -4.51
C GLY A 507 27.86 -29.23 -4.36
N GLN A 508 28.50 -28.07 -4.58
CA GLN A 508 27.88 -26.76 -4.42
C GLN A 508 27.89 -25.95 -5.73
N ALA A 509 26.73 -25.46 -6.15
CA ALA A 509 26.59 -24.49 -7.23
C ALA A 509 26.13 -23.12 -6.71
N LEU A 510 26.55 -22.05 -7.39
CA LEU A 510 26.02 -20.71 -7.22
C LEU A 510 25.39 -20.26 -8.54
N ASP A 511 24.13 -19.88 -8.50
CA ASP A 511 23.41 -19.18 -9.55
C ASP A 511 23.31 -17.70 -9.15
N ILE A 512 24.13 -16.85 -9.76
CA ILE A 512 24.24 -15.42 -9.39
C ILE A 512 23.56 -14.55 -10.46
N GLY A 513 22.68 -13.65 -10.01
CA GLY A 513 21.66 -13.03 -10.85
C GLY A 513 20.52 -14.01 -11.18
N CYS A 514 20.07 -14.79 -10.20
CA CYS A 514 19.15 -15.91 -10.45
C CYS A 514 17.72 -15.49 -10.85
N ALA A 515 17.36 -14.22 -10.66
CA ALA A 515 15.99 -13.72 -10.75
C ALA A 515 15.01 -14.65 -10.00
N THR A 516 13.94 -15.13 -10.63
CA THR A 516 12.92 -15.99 -9.98
C THR A 516 13.33 -17.46 -9.84
N GLY A 517 14.58 -17.81 -10.16
CA GLY A 517 15.23 -19.02 -9.69
C GLY A 517 15.18 -20.24 -10.61
N ARG A 518 14.69 -20.13 -11.86
CA ARG A 518 14.57 -21.33 -12.73
C ARG A 518 15.88 -22.08 -12.93
N ALA A 519 16.99 -21.38 -13.17
CA ALA A 519 18.30 -22.03 -13.32
C ALA A 519 18.74 -22.70 -12.02
N SER A 520 18.48 -22.09 -10.85
CA SER A 520 18.71 -22.69 -9.54
C SER A 520 17.96 -24.02 -9.38
N PHE A 521 16.68 -24.09 -9.79
CA PHE A 521 15.90 -25.32 -9.76
C PHE A 521 16.44 -26.41 -10.70
N GLU A 522 16.83 -26.05 -11.93
CA GLU A 522 17.43 -27.00 -12.87
C GLU A 522 18.80 -27.51 -12.38
N LEU A 523 19.61 -26.65 -11.76
CA LEU A 523 20.88 -27.05 -11.12
C LEU A 523 20.64 -28.00 -9.94
N ALA A 524 19.59 -27.79 -9.14
CA ALA A 524 19.27 -28.63 -7.98
C ALA A 524 18.89 -30.08 -8.34
N ARG A 525 18.59 -30.36 -9.62
CA ARG A 525 18.48 -31.74 -10.13
C ARG A 525 19.82 -32.49 -10.09
N HIS A 526 20.93 -31.78 -10.15
CA HIS A 526 22.26 -32.35 -10.40
C HIS A 526 23.29 -32.04 -9.31
N PHE A 527 23.11 -30.95 -8.56
CA PHE A 527 23.99 -30.51 -7.50
C PHE A 527 23.40 -30.82 -6.12
N ALA A 528 24.27 -31.17 -5.16
CA ALA A 528 23.83 -31.49 -3.80
C ALA A 528 23.27 -30.26 -3.07
N GLN A 529 23.80 -29.07 -3.36
CA GLN A 529 23.34 -27.78 -2.85
C GLN A 529 23.50 -26.70 -3.92
N VAL A 530 22.53 -25.78 -3.98
CA VAL A 530 22.52 -24.63 -4.87
C VAL A 530 22.25 -23.38 -4.05
N VAL A 531 23.03 -22.34 -4.25
CA VAL A 531 22.72 -21.00 -3.75
C VAL A 531 22.21 -20.17 -4.93
N GLY A 532 20.97 -19.70 -4.85
CA GLY A 532 20.44 -18.71 -5.79
C GLY A 532 20.61 -17.32 -5.19
N MET A 533 21.31 -16.42 -5.88
CA MET A 533 21.55 -15.06 -5.41
C MET A 533 21.09 -14.03 -6.42
N ASP A 534 20.33 -13.04 -5.98
CA ASP A 534 19.95 -11.88 -6.80
C ASP A 534 20.00 -10.59 -5.99
N TYR A 535 20.21 -9.46 -6.66
CA TYR A 535 20.19 -8.15 -6.02
C TYR A 535 18.78 -7.73 -5.60
N SER A 536 17.77 -8.13 -6.38
CA SER A 536 16.36 -7.80 -6.14
C SER A 536 15.76 -8.69 -5.05
N ALA A 537 15.31 -8.08 -3.95
CA ALA A 537 14.53 -8.76 -2.92
C ALA A 537 13.25 -9.36 -3.51
N ARG A 538 12.57 -8.64 -4.42
CA ARG A 538 11.33 -9.09 -5.05
C ARG A 538 11.50 -10.42 -5.80
N PHE A 539 12.57 -10.54 -6.60
CA PHE A 539 12.85 -11.79 -7.31
C PHE A 539 13.11 -12.97 -6.35
N ILE A 540 13.84 -12.71 -5.26
CA ILE A 540 14.13 -13.70 -4.23
C ILE A 540 12.86 -14.11 -3.47
N ASP A 541 11.96 -13.17 -3.15
CA ASP A 541 10.69 -13.48 -2.49
C ASP A 541 9.82 -14.39 -3.35
N VAL A 542 9.73 -14.13 -4.66
CA VAL A 542 9.02 -15.02 -5.59
C VAL A 542 9.68 -16.40 -5.63
N ALA A 543 11.01 -16.48 -5.74
CA ALA A 543 11.72 -17.74 -5.75
C ALA A 543 11.50 -18.54 -4.46
N LEU A 544 11.48 -17.88 -3.29
CA LEU A 544 11.16 -18.47 -1.99
C LEU A 544 9.71 -18.96 -1.93
N GLN A 545 8.74 -18.21 -2.44
CA GLN A 545 7.35 -18.67 -2.51
C GLN A 545 7.20 -19.91 -3.40
N LEU A 546 7.92 -19.98 -4.53
CA LEU A 546 7.92 -21.20 -5.35
C LEU A 546 8.46 -22.42 -4.59
N THR A 547 9.40 -22.24 -3.64
CA THR A 547 9.90 -23.34 -2.81
C THR A 547 8.91 -23.87 -1.79
N SER A 548 7.86 -23.12 -1.41
CA SER A 548 6.84 -23.58 -0.46
C SER A 548 5.84 -24.56 -1.09
N GLY A 549 5.92 -24.79 -2.41
CA GLY A 549 4.99 -25.63 -3.15
C GLY A 549 3.68 -24.90 -3.51
N GLU A 550 3.63 -23.60 -3.25
CA GLU A 550 2.50 -22.75 -3.59
C GLU A 550 2.45 -22.40 -5.08
N ASP A 551 1.24 -22.10 -5.51
CA ASP A 551 0.91 -21.62 -6.83
C ASP A 551 1.26 -20.12 -6.93
N PHE A 552 2.16 -19.72 -7.83
CA PHE A 552 2.47 -18.30 -8.03
C PHE A 552 1.73 -17.74 -9.25
N ARG A 553 1.04 -16.60 -9.08
CA ARG A 553 0.18 -15.98 -10.09
C ARG A 553 0.75 -14.63 -10.54
N TYR A 554 0.80 -14.38 -11.84
CA TYR A 554 1.38 -13.17 -12.44
C TYR A 554 0.62 -12.74 -13.71
N VAL A 555 0.81 -11.51 -14.17
CA VAL A 555 0.13 -10.97 -15.37
C VAL A 555 1.13 -10.65 -16.47
N VAL A 556 0.83 -11.05 -17.70
CA VAL A 556 1.65 -10.74 -18.87
C VAL A 556 0.90 -9.75 -19.77
N PRO A 557 1.50 -8.62 -20.16
CA PRO A 557 0.83 -7.70 -21.07
C PRO A 557 0.49 -8.35 -22.43
N GLU A 558 -0.70 -8.04 -22.95
CA GLU A 558 -1.16 -8.45 -24.28
C GLU A 558 -1.09 -7.26 -25.25
N GLU A 559 -1.80 -6.18 -24.95
CA GLU A 559 -1.90 -4.96 -25.75
C GLU A 559 -2.47 -3.81 -24.90
N GLY A 560 -1.75 -2.70 -24.79
CA GLY A 560 -2.17 -1.59 -23.93
C GLY A 560 -2.34 -2.06 -22.47
N GLU A 561 -3.53 -1.86 -21.91
CA GLU A 561 -3.90 -2.32 -20.56
C GLU A 561 -4.40 -3.78 -20.54
N LEU A 562 -4.58 -4.43 -21.70
CA LEU A 562 -4.97 -5.83 -21.74
C LEU A 562 -3.82 -6.69 -21.23
N VAL A 563 -4.14 -7.58 -20.29
CA VAL A 563 -3.21 -8.53 -19.70
C VAL A 563 -3.74 -9.95 -19.79
N GLU A 564 -2.84 -10.90 -19.92
CA GLU A 564 -3.08 -12.34 -19.81
C GLU A 564 -2.68 -12.78 -18.39
N TYR A 565 -3.63 -13.37 -17.66
CA TYR A 565 -3.38 -13.92 -16.34
C TYR A 565 -2.71 -15.28 -16.46
N ARG A 566 -1.57 -15.43 -15.82
CA ARG A 566 -0.77 -16.66 -15.83
C ARG A 566 -0.49 -17.15 -14.43
N GLN A 567 -0.11 -18.41 -14.39
CA GLN A 567 0.23 -19.09 -13.17
C GLN A 567 1.41 -20.01 -13.43
N VAL A 568 2.28 -20.16 -12.45
CA VAL A 568 3.37 -21.13 -12.44
C VAL A 568 3.19 -22.10 -11.28
N ARG A 569 3.48 -23.38 -11.56
CA ARG A 569 3.60 -24.43 -10.54
C ARG A 569 4.85 -25.26 -10.83
N LEU A 570 5.75 -25.41 -9.87
CA LEU A 570 7.00 -26.15 -10.09
C LEU A 570 6.77 -27.58 -10.63
N LYS A 571 5.72 -28.25 -10.15
CA LYS A 571 5.34 -29.60 -10.59
C LYS A 571 5.09 -29.75 -12.10
N GLU A 572 4.74 -28.67 -12.80
CA GLU A 572 4.51 -28.68 -14.25
C GLU A 572 5.82 -28.84 -15.04
N PHE A 573 6.96 -28.64 -14.38
CA PHE A 573 8.30 -28.76 -14.96
C PHE A 573 9.06 -29.95 -14.39
N ASP A 574 8.40 -30.91 -13.73
CA ASP A 574 9.05 -32.00 -12.98
C ASP A 574 10.04 -31.47 -11.91
N LEU A 575 9.68 -30.35 -11.28
CA LEU A 575 10.39 -29.73 -10.16
C LEU A 575 9.49 -29.75 -8.92
N GLY A 576 10.06 -29.91 -7.74
CA GLY A 576 9.28 -29.88 -6.49
C GLY A 576 10.15 -29.88 -5.25
N ASP A 577 9.59 -30.38 -4.15
CA ASP A 577 10.18 -30.32 -2.80
C ASP A 577 11.61 -30.86 -2.73
N GLU A 578 11.93 -31.91 -3.51
CA GLU A 578 13.28 -32.49 -3.53
C GLU A 578 14.33 -31.48 -4.02
N GLN A 579 14.03 -30.74 -5.09
CA GLN A 579 14.92 -29.70 -5.60
C GLN A 579 14.90 -28.48 -4.68
N ALA A 580 13.73 -28.08 -4.20
CA ALA A 580 13.56 -26.94 -3.30
C ALA A 580 14.42 -27.08 -2.01
N GLN A 581 14.48 -28.27 -1.41
CA GLN A 581 15.31 -28.56 -0.23
C GLN A 581 16.81 -28.44 -0.46
N ARG A 582 17.26 -28.48 -1.72
CA ARG A 582 18.68 -28.31 -2.09
C ARG A 582 19.04 -26.87 -2.40
N ILE A 583 18.06 -25.96 -2.41
CA ILE A 583 18.27 -24.57 -2.82
C ILE A 583 18.20 -23.66 -1.61
N HIS A 584 19.15 -22.74 -1.53
CA HIS A 584 19.12 -21.64 -0.59
C HIS A 584 19.14 -20.32 -1.37
N PHE A 585 17.99 -19.64 -1.42
CA PHE A 585 17.88 -18.32 -2.03
C PHE A 585 18.32 -17.23 -1.06
N VAL A 586 19.11 -16.28 -1.54
CA VAL A 586 19.62 -15.15 -0.75
C VAL A 586 19.62 -13.87 -1.58
N GLN A 587 19.26 -12.74 -0.98
CA GLN A 587 19.51 -11.44 -1.59
C GLN A 587 20.99 -11.07 -1.46
N GLY A 588 21.61 -10.57 -2.53
CA GLY A 588 23.01 -10.15 -2.51
C GLY A 588 23.45 -9.34 -3.72
N ASP A 589 24.40 -8.42 -3.51
CA ASP A 589 25.00 -7.62 -4.58
C ASP A 589 26.23 -8.33 -5.15
N ALA A 590 26.16 -8.70 -6.43
CA ALA A 590 27.27 -9.30 -7.17
C ALA A 590 28.51 -8.37 -7.29
N CYS A 591 28.35 -7.06 -7.13
CA CYS A 591 29.46 -6.10 -7.05
C CYS A 591 30.03 -5.94 -5.63
N ASN A 592 29.47 -6.62 -4.61
CA ASN A 592 29.88 -6.54 -3.21
C ASN A 592 29.85 -7.90 -2.52
N LEU A 593 30.54 -8.88 -3.11
CA LEU A 593 30.58 -10.25 -2.58
C LEU A 593 31.49 -10.36 -1.35
N LYS A 594 30.98 -11.01 -0.29
CA LYS A 594 31.81 -11.43 0.84
C LYS A 594 32.62 -12.65 0.43
N GLN A 595 33.94 -12.52 0.42
CA GLN A 595 34.85 -13.59 0.00
C GLN A 595 34.68 -14.84 0.85
N GLN A 596 34.48 -15.97 0.16
CA GLN A 596 34.33 -17.31 0.74
C GLN A 596 35.14 -18.29 -0.09
N PRO A 597 36.42 -18.51 0.24
CA PRO A 597 37.34 -19.23 -0.62
C PRO A 597 36.91 -20.68 -0.90
N ASP A 598 37.12 -21.14 -2.14
CA ASP A 598 36.97 -22.54 -2.58
C ASP A 598 35.62 -23.16 -2.17
N ARG A 599 34.54 -22.40 -2.31
CA ARG A 599 33.20 -22.82 -1.91
C ARG A 599 32.51 -23.65 -2.99
N TYR A 600 32.46 -23.14 -4.22
CA TYR A 600 31.59 -23.65 -5.29
C TYR A 600 32.32 -24.49 -6.33
N ASP A 601 31.70 -25.59 -6.76
CA ASP A 601 32.12 -26.40 -7.91
C ASP A 601 31.68 -25.78 -9.24
N LEU A 602 30.59 -24.99 -9.21
CA LEU A 602 30.03 -24.26 -10.34
C LEU A 602 29.59 -22.86 -9.91
N VAL A 603 29.91 -21.85 -10.70
CA VAL A 603 29.26 -20.54 -10.66
C VAL A 603 28.65 -20.27 -12.03
N LEU A 604 27.34 -20.04 -12.07
CA LEU A 604 26.60 -19.60 -13.24
C LEU A 604 26.22 -18.13 -13.08
N ALA A 605 26.68 -17.29 -13.99
CA ALA A 605 26.25 -15.89 -14.11
C ALA A 605 25.51 -15.71 -15.44
N SER A 606 24.18 -15.91 -15.42
CA SER A 606 23.34 -15.87 -16.61
C SER A 606 22.72 -14.50 -16.84
N ASN A 607 22.93 -13.92 -18.02
CA ASN A 607 22.43 -12.59 -18.39
C ASN A 607 22.78 -11.47 -17.39
N LEU A 608 23.94 -11.58 -16.75
CA LEU A 608 24.32 -10.73 -15.62
C LEU A 608 25.40 -9.70 -15.96
N LEU A 609 26.44 -10.08 -16.70
CA LEU A 609 27.70 -9.34 -16.74
C LEU A 609 27.58 -7.89 -17.23
N ASP A 610 26.76 -7.64 -18.26
CA ASP A 610 26.48 -6.32 -18.82
C ASP A 610 25.35 -5.55 -18.08
N ARG A 611 24.89 -6.10 -16.95
CA ARG A 611 23.97 -5.47 -15.99
C ARG A 611 24.64 -5.07 -14.68
N LEU A 612 25.94 -5.32 -14.53
CA LEU A 612 26.69 -5.00 -13.30
C LEU A 612 27.32 -3.63 -13.36
N ARG A 613 27.25 -2.86 -12.27
CA ARG A 613 27.95 -1.57 -12.15
C ARG A 613 29.47 -1.69 -12.24
N GLN A 614 30.02 -2.79 -11.72
CA GLN A 614 31.47 -3.05 -11.64
C GLN A 614 31.79 -4.50 -12.08
N PRO A 615 31.64 -4.85 -13.37
CA PRO A 615 31.77 -6.22 -13.85
C PRO A 615 33.19 -6.76 -13.69
N LYS A 616 34.22 -5.91 -13.81
CA LYS A 616 35.62 -6.30 -13.54
C LYS A 616 35.82 -6.73 -12.08
N ARG A 617 35.24 -5.97 -11.14
CA ARG A 617 35.32 -6.27 -9.71
C ARG A 617 34.59 -7.57 -9.38
N PHE A 618 33.40 -7.76 -9.93
CA PHE A 618 32.67 -9.03 -9.80
C PHE A 618 33.55 -10.23 -10.21
N LEU A 619 34.21 -10.18 -11.37
CA LEU A 619 35.10 -11.27 -11.82
C LEU A 619 36.26 -11.50 -10.85
N GLN A 620 36.82 -10.44 -10.26
CA GLN A 620 37.88 -10.55 -9.24
C GLN A 620 37.37 -11.19 -7.95
N ASP A 621 36.20 -10.76 -7.47
CA ASP A 621 35.63 -11.18 -6.19
C ASP A 621 35.03 -12.60 -6.24
N ILE A 622 34.53 -13.03 -7.40
CA ILE A 622 33.94 -14.37 -7.57
C ILE A 622 35.00 -15.46 -7.79
N THR A 623 36.15 -15.11 -8.38
CA THR A 623 37.26 -16.02 -8.65
C THR A 623 37.73 -16.84 -7.43
N PRO A 624 38.01 -16.24 -6.25
CA PRO A 624 38.42 -17.00 -5.08
C PRO A 624 37.33 -17.95 -4.56
N MET A 625 36.05 -17.71 -4.88
CA MET A 625 34.93 -18.50 -4.37
C MET A 625 34.72 -19.82 -5.13
N ILE A 626 35.32 -19.98 -6.30
CA ILE A 626 35.25 -21.20 -7.12
C ILE A 626 36.37 -22.15 -6.68
N ARG A 627 36.14 -23.47 -6.59
CA ARG A 627 37.18 -24.46 -6.29
C ARG A 627 38.12 -24.66 -7.48
N SER A 628 39.37 -25.06 -7.23
CA SER A 628 40.24 -25.57 -8.31
C SER A 628 39.55 -26.74 -9.04
N GLY A 629 39.56 -26.71 -10.36
CA GLY A 629 38.80 -27.61 -11.24
C GLY A 629 37.32 -27.26 -11.41
N GLY A 630 36.77 -26.32 -10.62
CA GLY A 630 35.41 -25.81 -10.74
C GLY A 630 35.22 -24.95 -11.99
N VAL A 631 33.95 -24.70 -12.35
CA VAL A 631 33.59 -24.02 -13.61
C VAL A 631 32.91 -22.68 -13.34
N LEU A 632 33.37 -21.63 -14.01
CA LEU A 632 32.68 -20.36 -14.15
C LEU A 632 32.01 -20.31 -15.52
N VAL A 633 30.70 -20.12 -15.53
CA VAL A 633 29.89 -19.97 -16.75
C VAL A 633 29.40 -18.53 -16.82
N LEU A 634 29.79 -17.82 -17.87
CA LEU A 634 29.33 -16.46 -18.14
C LEU A 634 28.45 -16.50 -19.39
N SER A 635 27.22 -16.03 -19.26
CA SER A 635 26.33 -15.83 -20.40
C SER A 635 25.83 -14.39 -20.42
N SER A 636 26.07 -13.67 -21.51
CA SER A 636 25.59 -12.29 -21.64
C SER A 636 25.55 -11.87 -23.12
N PRO A 637 24.59 -11.01 -23.51
CA PRO A 637 24.52 -10.46 -24.87
C PRO A 637 25.52 -9.32 -25.10
N TYR A 638 26.19 -8.84 -24.05
CA TYR A 638 27.16 -7.74 -24.09
C TYR A 638 26.59 -6.45 -24.70
N THR A 639 25.35 -6.13 -24.34
CA THR A 639 24.64 -4.95 -24.85
C THR A 639 25.24 -3.63 -24.38
N TRP A 640 25.94 -3.65 -23.24
CA TRP A 640 26.61 -2.50 -22.61
C TRP A 640 25.83 -1.19 -22.72
N LEU A 641 24.98 -0.95 -21.71
CA LEU A 641 24.17 0.26 -21.63
C LEU A 641 24.60 1.07 -20.40
N GLU A 642 24.77 2.38 -20.57
CA GLU A 642 25.28 3.29 -19.53
C GLU A 642 24.35 3.36 -18.31
N GLU A 643 23.06 3.00 -18.48
CA GLU A 643 22.08 2.88 -17.39
C GLU A 643 22.39 1.77 -16.37
N PHE A 644 23.08 0.70 -16.79
CA PHE A 644 23.46 -0.39 -15.89
C PHE A 644 24.94 -0.36 -15.50
N THR A 645 25.80 -0.08 -16.49
CA THR A 645 27.25 -0.08 -16.32
C THR A 645 27.80 1.26 -16.79
N PRO A 646 28.43 2.08 -15.91
CA PRO A 646 29.15 3.26 -16.34
C PRO A 646 30.15 2.92 -17.46
N LYS A 647 30.26 3.79 -18.47
CA LYS A 647 31.02 3.51 -19.69
C LYS A 647 32.48 3.13 -19.42
N GLU A 648 33.09 3.77 -18.43
CA GLU A 648 34.45 3.49 -17.95
C GLU A 648 34.63 2.07 -17.40
N ASN A 649 33.55 1.40 -17.03
CA ASN A 649 33.54 0.04 -16.49
C ASN A 649 33.14 -1.01 -17.54
N TRP A 650 32.84 -0.63 -18.78
CA TRP A 650 32.53 -1.59 -19.84
C TRP A 650 33.73 -2.49 -20.14
N LEU A 651 33.50 -3.81 -20.16
CA LEU A 651 34.56 -4.76 -20.49
C LEU A 651 34.79 -4.90 -22.01
N GLY A 652 33.93 -4.35 -22.85
CA GLY A 652 34.05 -4.44 -24.30
C GLY A 652 33.11 -3.47 -25.01
N GLY A 653 33.06 -3.53 -26.34
CA GLY A 653 32.26 -2.59 -27.13
C GLY A 653 32.87 -1.18 -27.18
N VAL A 654 34.14 -1.07 -26.78
CA VAL A 654 34.91 0.18 -26.72
C VAL A 654 36.13 0.10 -27.66
N ARG A 655 36.75 1.25 -27.92
CA ARG A 655 38.04 1.31 -28.62
C ARG A 655 39.17 1.53 -27.61
N GLU A 656 40.17 0.66 -27.65
CA GLU A 656 41.39 0.78 -26.86
C GLU A 656 42.55 1.08 -27.83
N ASN A 657 43.23 2.21 -27.67
CA ASN A 657 44.30 2.67 -28.56
C ASN A 657 43.93 2.70 -30.06
N GLY A 658 42.65 2.95 -30.37
CA GLY A 658 42.11 3.00 -31.73
C GLY A 658 41.62 1.67 -32.28
N GLU A 659 41.95 0.53 -31.65
CA GLU A 659 41.50 -0.81 -32.04
C GLU A 659 40.20 -1.20 -31.32
N ALA A 660 39.37 -2.01 -31.97
CA ALA A 660 38.13 -2.51 -31.37
C ALA A 660 38.43 -3.57 -30.30
N LEU A 661 37.93 -3.35 -29.08
CA LEU A 661 38.05 -4.29 -27.98
C LEU A 661 36.69 -4.95 -27.70
N THR A 662 36.61 -6.26 -27.93
CA THR A 662 35.42 -7.07 -27.65
C THR A 662 35.40 -7.53 -26.20
N THR A 663 34.20 -7.77 -25.65
CA THR A 663 34.06 -8.27 -24.27
C THR A 663 34.83 -9.56 -24.05
N ARG A 664 34.79 -10.48 -25.03
CA ARG A 664 35.51 -11.76 -24.96
C ARG A 664 37.02 -11.60 -24.84
N GLN A 665 37.62 -10.68 -25.61
CA GLN A 665 39.06 -10.40 -25.52
C GLN A 665 39.42 -9.90 -24.12
N THR A 666 38.59 -9.07 -23.52
CA THR A 666 38.80 -8.60 -22.14
C THR A 666 38.59 -9.71 -21.11
N LEU A 667 37.57 -10.57 -21.28
CA LEU A 667 37.39 -11.75 -20.43
C LEU A 667 38.62 -12.66 -20.47
N GLN A 668 39.16 -12.94 -21.66
CA GLN A 668 40.42 -13.68 -21.83
C GLN A 668 41.58 -13.00 -21.10
N ARG A 669 41.71 -11.67 -21.19
CA ARG A 669 42.75 -10.91 -20.49
C ARG A 669 42.58 -10.95 -18.97
N LEU A 670 41.35 -10.87 -18.45
CA LEU A 670 41.08 -10.83 -17.01
C LEU A 670 41.14 -12.21 -16.35
N LEU A 671 40.76 -13.26 -17.06
CA LEU A 671 40.63 -14.61 -16.49
C LEU A 671 41.84 -15.50 -16.73
N ARG A 672 42.74 -15.18 -17.68
CA ARG A 672 43.91 -16.01 -18.06
C ARG A 672 44.83 -16.45 -16.91
N ASP A 673 44.86 -15.71 -15.81
CA ASP A 673 45.74 -15.97 -14.68
C ASP A 673 45.15 -16.99 -13.69
N ALA A 674 43.83 -17.17 -13.70
CA ALA A 674 43.13 -18.09 -12.80
C ALA A 674 42.35 -19.20 -13.52
N PHE A 675 42.04 -19.04 -14.81
CA PHE A 675 41.17 -19.94 -15.55
C PHE A 675 41.71 -20.32 -16.93
N ASP A 676 41.29 -21.49 -17.40
CA ASP A 676 41.41 -21.93 -18.78
C ASP A 676 40.03 -21.93 -19.46
N GLU A 677 39.91 -21.37 -20.66
CA GLU A 677 38.70 -21.44 -21.49
C GLU A 677 38.53 -22.88 -22.02
N ILE A 678 37.49 -23.59 -21.59
CA ILE A 678 37.37 -25.06 -21.80
C ILE A 678 36.45 -25.46 -22.95
N ALA A 679 35.81 -24.49 -23.61
CA ALA A 679 34.96 -24.72 -24.77
C ALA A 679 34.99 -23.47 -25.67
N ALA A 680 34.74 -23.67 -26.96
CA ALA A 680 34.47 -22.54 -27.86
C ALA A 680 33.18 -21.82 -27.40
N PRO A 681 33.11 -20.48 -27.53
CA PRO A 681 31.92 -19.73 -27.17
C PRO A 681 30.73 -20.19 -28.02
N GLN A 682 29.55 -20.20 -27.42
CA GLN A 682 28.31 -20.59 -28.08
C GLN A 682 27.25 -19.52 -27.88
N ASP A 683 26.52 -19.20 -28.94
CA ASP A 683 25.38 -18.29 -28.84
C ASP A 683 24.16 -19.09 -28.41
N VAL A 684 23.57 -18.69 -27.29
CA VAL A 684 22.33 -19.26 -26.77
C VAL A 684 21.21 -18.23 -26.95
N PRO A 685 20.21 -18.51 -27.79
CA PRO A 685 19.06 -17.63 -27.94
C PRO A 685 18.16 -17.67 -26.71
N PHE A 686 17.55 -16.54 -26.41
CA PHE A 686 16.48 -16.43 -25.42
C PHE A 686 15.45 -15.39 -25.84
N VAL A 687 14.22 -15.55 -25.36
CA VAL A 687 13.10 -14.68 -25.71
C VAL A 687 12.44 -14.16 -24.45
N ILE A 688 12.39 -12.84 -24.28
CA ILE A 688 11.57 -12.18 -23.25
C ILE A 688 10.37 -11.58 -23.96
N ARG A 689 9.17 -11.96 -23.51
CA ARG A 689 7.92 -11.40 -24.01
C ARG A 689 7.64 -10.08 -23.29
N GLU A 690 7.40 -9.01 -24.04
CA GLU A 690 6.95 -7.73 -23.49
C GLU A 690 5.43 -7.57 -23.63
N THR A 691 4.87 -7.93 -24.79
CA THR A 691 3.42 -7.93 -25.06
C THR A 691 3.03 -9.14 -25.93
N SER A 692 1.76 -9.25 -26.36
CA SER A 692 1.36 -10.27 -27.37
C SER A 692 2.02 -10.08 -28.73
N ARG A 693 2.51 -8.86 -29.03
CA ARG A 693 3.12 -8.49 -30.32
C ARG A 693 4.56 -8.00 -30.21
N LYS A 694 5.09 -7.81 -29.00
CA LYS A 694 6.47 -7.34 -28.76
C LYS A 694 7.25 -8.38 -27.99
N PHE A 695 8.35 -8.84 -28.59
CA PHE A 695 9.27 -9.81 -28.02
C PHE A 695 10.70 -9.33 -28.19
N GLN A 696 11.51 -9.49 -27.16
CA GLN A 696 12.96 -9.34 -27.24
C GLN A 696 13.56 -10.70 -27.55
N HIS A 697 14.01 -10.90 -28.79
CA HIS A 697 14.76 -12.09 -29.19
C HIS A 697 16.26 -11.77 -29.16
N THR A 698 16.96 -12.34 -28.19
CA THR A 698 18.34 -11.97 -27.85
C THR A 698 19.26 -13.19 -27.96
N LEU A 699 20.50 -12.97 -28.41
CA LEU A 699 21.56 -13.98 -28.41
C LEU A 699 22.54 -13.64 -27.29
N ALA A 700 22.65 -14.53 -26.30
CA ALA A 700 23.71 -14.43 -25.29
C ALA A 700 24.90 -15.28 -25.70
N GLN A 701 26.11 -14.72 -25.65
CA GLN A 701 27.32 -15.50 -25.81
C GLN A 701 27.66 -16.18 -24.48
N VAL A 702 27.72 -17.51 -24.50
CA VAL A 702 28.14 -18.34 -23.38
C VAL A 702 29.61 -18.66 -23.49
N THR A 703 30.35 -18.46 -22.39
CA THR A 703 31.75 -18.88 -22.25
C THR A 703 31.94 -19.70 -20.98
N LEU A 704 32.77 -20.74 -21.06
CA LEU A 704 33.02 -21.67 -19.96
C LEU A 704 34.50 -21.64 -19.58
N TRP A 705 34.75 -21.45 -18.30
CA TRP A 705 36.09 -21.23 -17.75
C TRP A 705 36.34 -22.20 -16.60
N ARG A 706 37.38 -23.02 -16.67
CA ARG A 706 37.77 -23.92 -15.58
C ARG A 706 38.83 -23.26 -14.72
N LYS A 707 38.61 -23.21 -13.42
CA LYS A 707 39.60 -22.68 -12.47
C LYS A 707 40.78 -23.66 -12.39
N ARG A 708 42.00 -23.12 -12.46
CA ARG A 708 43.24 -23.91 -12.38
C ARG A 708 43.50 -24.49 -11.00
#